data_AF-A0A942BPQ0-F1
#
_entry.id   AF-A0A942BPQ0-F1
#
_cell.length_a   1.000
_cell.length_b   1.000
_cell.length_c   1.000
_cell.angle_alpha   90.00
_cell.angle_beta   90.00
_cell.angle_gamma   90.00
#
_symmetry.space_group_name_H-M   'P 1'
#
loop_
_entity.id
_entity.type
_entity.pdbx_description
1 polymer ?
#
loop_
_entity_poly.entity_id
_entity_poly.type
_entity_poly.pdbx_seq_one_letter_code
_entity_poly.pdbx_strand_id
1 'polypeptide(L)'
;MSVTTQRKGTDPRQSKSMKAMASIRRAYTLVELLTVIAITAVILTIIVLPIIQTFNLTRAAQAFADAQDRARGVMEKVQRDIGNAASVRENDGLKGSINIAVPGGPGSSSALVAVALGSCKLDLLMPAQEGAIGPSGAYRNPGQPILDASGNIIGYKEDPTIQAPRGTIATPSSTGVTLVRWWVGLRDPFAPYNNPYQVWSTDPTFGGTLQARGSGKDNLYVLYRAEVALSVPRNVNGNIRFVPNTDFFDVDPQGRLIIDDPDFFRPNGDLTLGAIINNDARARRIRNWKTKAVIQTELSRYDLITPVFDKASKRTVFDLLPGGIVSPRLQPLIQFRPERLSEGSAEGQQVVRFGAEQDNAVIAGPEVFRTKLAGWQNSVVRVLPIFNRVNPAWTSADPYAILRRRTPGGPYSLYAITSAGAIDDLVAGTELWDHDAFERALSTPNVSAYAFSYALQQADARSGWLATKATFENVFVPFLADGNLGRVTASFSSEMVGNPATLVAPLGGNSPTAATGLELTPSSDAASQGATPFSDPLFASINRKFNRLWNQFPTMRPDVHRFVDLRVLPQQDGTISPLDPTNGFSRASIVPGSEEIYGPDQKSGPNYGKPVRYTRTTNANPGPNEYRINYVDQVEPNYANPGLGLPPTEVAGFNPAVYDPTNFVSAVYQPRFKAGYIQLNSDPNVPLPALYADGTPGTIKVVYKFQFTKAIARPSQPSGVGLTDTVNVEYDSRQIMRVLVTIKNFPQSNLPNGQTVTLSGEAPVRNYLR
;
A
#
# COMPACT_ATOMS: atom_id res chain seq x y z
N MET A 1 -95.54 -37.06 -26.39
CA MET A 1 -95.88 -36.28 -25.17
C MET A 1 -94.73 -35.33 -24.89
N SER A 2 -94.92 -34.07 -24.49
CA SER A 2 -96.13 -33.24 -24.45
C SER A 2 -95.71 -31.74 -24.38
N VAL A 3 -96.35 -30.82 -25.14
CA VAL A 3 -97.40 -29.88 -24.68
C VAL A 3 -96.84 -28.74 -23.79
N THR A 4 -96.65 -27.51 -24.30
CA THR A 4 -97.61 -26.34 -24.33
C THR A 4 -97.30 -25.39 -23.13
N THR A 5 -97.52 -24.06 -23.09
CA THR A 5 -98.62 -23.15 -23.54
C THR A 5 -98.03 -21.72 -23.70
N GLN A 6 -98.28 -20.95 -24.79
CA GLN A 6 -99.29 -19.86 -24.97
C GLN A 6 -99.42 -18.83 -23.80
N ARG A 7 -99.83 -17.54 -23.93
CA ARG A 7 -100.40 -16.65 -24.98
C ARG A 7 -100.24 -15.16 -24.48
N LYS A 8 -100.78 -14.01 -24.98
CA LYS A 8 -101.76 -13.59 -26.02
C LYS A 8 -101.58 -12.08 -26.39
N GLY A 9 -101.57 -11.71 -27.69
CA GLY A 9 -101.98 -10.37 -28.20
C GLY A 9 -101.06 -9.14 -27.95
N THR A 10 -101.17 -8.03 -28.70
CA THR A 10 -102.13 -7.70 -29.78
C THR A 10 -101.53 -6.74 -30.82
N ASP A 11 -101.89 -6.92 -32.10
CA ASP A 11 -101.57 -6.08 -33.29
C ASP A 11 -102.83 -5.20 -33.62
N PRO A 12 -103.01 -4.41 -34.73
CA PRO A 12 -102.15 -4.22 -35.90
C PRO A 12 -102.06 -2.79 -36.51
N ARG A 13 -101.16 -2.62 -37.51
CA ARG A 13 -101.55 -2.24 -38.89
C ARG A 13 -100.41 -2.36 -39.92
N GLN A 14 -100.72 -3.07 -41.01
CA GLN A 14 -99.84 -3.54 -42.09
C GLN A 14 -99.17 -2.44 -42.94
N SER A 15 -98.03 -2.77 -43.54
CA SER A 15 -97.85 -2.55 -44.99
C SER A 15 -96.97 -3.64 -45.65
N LYS A 16 -96.95 -3.68 -46.99
CA LYS A 16 -96.73 -4.87 -47.83
C LYS A 16 -95.30 -5.43 -47.86
N SER A 17 -95.25 -6.76 -47.95
CA SER A 17 -94.09 -7.60 -48.27
C SER A 17 -93.40 -7.26 -49.60
N MET A 18 -92.08 -7.49 -49.64
CA MET A 18 -91.39 -8.01 -50.84
C MET A 18 -90.45 -9.17 -50.41
N LYS A 19 -90.36 -10.22 -51.23
CA LYS A 19 -89.44 -11.36 -51.03
C LYS A 19 -88.50 -11.48 -52.23
N ALA A 20 -87.20 -11.66 -51.96
CA ALA A 20 -86.24 -12.25 -52.89
C ALA A 20 -85.16 -13.00 -52.08
N MET A 21 -84.69 -14.14 -52.59
CA MET A 21 -83.64 -14.93 -51.92
C MET A 21 -82.24 -14.39 -52.24
N ALA A 22 -81.36 -14.40 -51.25
CA ALA A 22 -79.92 -14.25 -51.45
C ALA A 22 -79.14 -15.26 -50.60
N SER A 23 -78.19 -15.94 -51.23
CA SER A 23 -77.28 -16.95 -50.68
C SER A 23 -76.81 -16.68 -49.24
N ILE A 24 -77.00 -17.66 -48.35
CA ILE A 24 -76.38 -17.68 -47.01
C ILE A 24 -74.85 -17.79 -47.18
N ARG A 25 -74.14 -16.67 -47.07
CA ARG A 25 -72.75 -16.71 -46.59
C ARG A 25 -72.80 -17.17 -45.14
N ARG A 26 -72.06 -18.23 -44.78
CA ARG A 26 -71.97 -18.70 -43.39
C ARG A 26 -71.34 -17.61 -42.54
N ALA A 27 -72.15 -16.88 -41.78
CA ALA A 27 -71.67 -16.05 -40.70
C ALA A 27 -71.18 -16.95 -39.55
N TYR A 28 -70.06 -16.59 -38.93
CA TYR A 28 -69.56 -17.31 -37.75
C TYR A 28 -70.63 -17.32 -36.65
N THR A 29 -70.76 -18.46 -35.98
CA THR A 29 -71.69 -18.59 -34.87
C THR A 29 -71.25 -17.72 -33.69
N LEU A 30 -72.20 -17.33 -32.84
CA LEU A 30 -71.91 -16.56 -31.63
C LEU A 30 -70.91 -17.30 -30.72
N VAL A 31 -70.96 -18.63 -30.69
CA VAL A 31 -70.02 -19.48 -29.96
C VAL A 31 -68.61 -19.38 -30.53
N GLU A 32 -68.41 -19.50 -31.85
CA GLU A 32 -67.10 -19.31 -32.48
C GLU A 32 -66.51 -17.93 -32.18
N LEU A 33 -67.31 -16.86 -32.29
CA LEU A 33 -66.85 -15.50 -32.03
C LEU A 33 -66.46 -15.29 -30.55
N LEU A 34 -67.22 -15.85 -29.61
CA LEU A 34 -66.92 -15.79 -28.17
C LEU A 34 -65.67 -16.64 -27.84
N THR A 35 -65.52 -17.82 -28.45
CA THR A 35 -64.32 -18.67 -28.31
C THR A 35 -63.08 -18.01 -28.90
N VAL A 36 -63.17 -17.36 -30.06
CA VAL A 36 -62.06 -16.58 -30.64
C VAL A 36 -61.67 -15.43 -29.71
N ILE A 37 -62.63 -14.65 -29.18
CA ILE A 37 -62.33 -13.58 -28.23
C ILE A 37 -61.68 -14.13 -26.95
N ALA A 38 -62.16 -15.26 -26.41
CA ALA A 38 -61.57 -15.88 -25.22
C ALA A 38 -60.13 -16.37 -25.47
N ILE A 39 -59.87 -17.05 -26.59
CA ILE A 39 -58.53 -17.51 -26.98
C ILE A 39 -57.61 -16.31 -27.23
N THR A 40 -58.08 -15.28 -27.94
CA THR A 40 -57.31 -14.05 -28.17
C THR A 40 -56.99 -13.33 -26.86
N ALA A 41 -57.92 -13.26 -25.90
CA ALA A 41 -57.66 -12.67 -24.59
C ALA A 41 -56.60 -13.45 -23.81
N VAL A 42 -56.69 -14.79 -23.78
CA VAL A 42 -55.68 -15.66 -23.13
C VAL A 42 -54.30 -15.50 -23.78
N ILE A 43 -54.21 -15.53 -25.11
CA ILE A 43 -52.96 -15.33 -25.85
C ILE A 43 -52.40 -13.92 -25.60
N LEU A 44 -53.24 -12.88 -25.61
CA LEU A 44 -52.82 -11.50 -25.34
C LEU A 44 -52.29 -11.37 -23.91
N THR A 45 -52.94 -11.97 -22.90
CA THR A 45 -52.45 -11.98 -21.51
C THR A 45 -51.11 -12.71 -21.39
N ILE A 46 -50.95 -13.87 -22.04
CA ILE A 46 -49.71 -14.65 -22.04
C ILE A 46 -48.55 -13.90 -22.71
N ILE A 47 -48.81 -13.07 -23.72
CA ILE A 47 -47.78 -12.29 -24.44
C ILE A 47 -47.47 -10.97 -23.73
N VAL A 48 -48.49 -10.21 -23.31
CA VAL A 48 -48.32 -8.84 -22.78
C VAL A 48 -47.71 -8.83 -21.38
N LEU A 49 -48.03 -9.78 -20.50
CA LEU A 49 -47.47 -9.80 -19.15
C LEU A 49 -45.94 -10.00 -19.13
N PRO A 50 -45.35 -10.98 -19.84
CA PRO A 50 -43.89 -11.10 -19.95
C PRO A 50 -43.23 -9.90 -20.64
N ILE A 51 -43.86 -9.28 -21.63
CA ILE A 51 -43.32 -8.08 -22.31
C ILE A 51 -43.21 -6.90 -21.32
N ILE A 52 -44.25 -6.65 -20.51
CA ILE A 52 -44.22 -5.61 -19.47
C ILE A 52 -43.15 -5.92 -18.42
N GLN A 53 -43.02 -7.19 -18.00
CA GLN A 53 -41.97 -7.62 -17.08
C GLN A 53 -40.57 -7.43 -17.66
N THR A 54 -40.37 -7.71 -18.95
CA THR A 54 -39.10 -7.52 -19.67
C THR A 54 -38.74 -6.05 -19.74
N PHE A 55 -39.67 -5.15 -20.12
CA PHE A 55 -39.40 -3.71 -20.13
C PHE A 55 -39.07 -3.17 -18.73
N ASN A 56 -39.73 -3.67 -17.68
CA ASN A 56 -39.40 -3.32 -16.30
C ASN A 56 -38.00 -3.82 -15.90
N LEU A 57 -37.62 -5.04 -16.29
CA LEU A 57 -36.30 -5.61 -16.05
C LEU A 57 -35.20 -4.81 -16.76
N THR A 58 -35.37 -4.47 -18.04
CA THR A 58 -34.40 -3.67 -18.81
C THR A 58 -34.24 -2.27 -18.22
N ARG A 59 -35.34 -1.61 -17.84
CA ARG A 59 -35.29 -0.30 -17.16
C ARG A 59 -34.61 -0.37 -15.80
N ALA A 60 -34.82 -1.45 -15.04
CA ALA A 60 -34.12 -1.66 -13.77
C ALA A 60 -32.62 -1.91 -14.00
N ALA A 61 -32.24 -2.71 -14.99
CA ALA A 61 -30.84 -2.97 -15.33
C ALA A 61 -30.09 -1.71 -15.78
N GLN A 62 -30.72 -0.85 -16.58
CA GLN A 62 -30.19 0.48 -16.95
C GLN A 62 -30.00 1.35 -15.70
N ALA A 63 -31.04 1.47 -14.86
CA ALA A 63 -31.00 2.23 -13.62
C ALA A 63 -29.95 1.69 -12.60
N PHE A 64 -29.63 0.40 -12.65
CA PHE A 64 -28.60 -0.25 -11.85
C PHE A 64 -27.18 0.06 -12.37
N ALA A 65 -26.97 0.04 -13.70
CA ALA A 65 -25.70 0.44 -14.30
C ALA A 65 -25.40 1.93 -14.04
N ASP A 66 -26.37 2.82 -14.26
CA ASP A 66 -26.28 4.25 -13.93
C ASP A 66 -25.92 4.48 -12.45
N ALA A 67 -26.44 3.65 -11.55
CA ALA A 67 -26.12 3.71 -10.13
C ALA A 67 -24.68 3.27 -9.83
N GLN A 68 -24.16 2.22 -10.50
CA GLN A 68 -22.77 1.78 -10.32
C GLN A 68 -21.77 2.83 -10.80
N ASP A 69 -21.93 3.38 -12.00
CA ASP A 69 -20.95 4.33 -12.55
C ASP A 69 -20.98 5.68 -11.83
N ARG A 70 -22.14 6.12 -11.34
CA ARG A 70 -22.22 7.28 -10.44
C ARG A 70 -21.62 6.99 -9.07
N ALA A 71 -21.79 5.79 -8.51
CA ALA A 71 -21.13 5.40 -7.27
C ALA A 71 -19.59 5.38 -7.41
N ARG A 72 -19.07 4.85 -8.53
CA ARG A 72 -17.63 4.90 -8.87
C ARG A 72 -17.11 6.33 -8.95
N GLY A 73 -17.74 7.18 -9.76
CA GLY A 73 -17.30 8.57 -9.94
C GLY A 73 -17.38 9.43 -8.66
N VAL A 74 -18.34 9.16 -7.76
CA VAL A 74 -18.37 9.77 -6.42
C VAL A 74 -17.22 9.23 -5.55
N MET A 75 -17.00 7.91 -5.53
CA MET A 75 -15.95 7.27 -4.74
C MET A 75 -14.55 7.79 -5.12
N GLU A 76 -14.21 7.78 -6.42
CA GLU A 76 -12.94 8.29 -6.93
C GLU A 76 -12.69 9.76 -6.53
N LYS A 77 -13.75 10.58 -6.53
CA LYS A 77 -13.66 12.01 -6.19
C LYS A 77 -13.42 12.22 -4.69
N VAL A 78 -14.10 11.44 -3.84
CA VAL A 78 -13.85 11.44 -2.38
C VAL A 78 -12.44 10.95 -2.08
N GLN A 79 -12.01 9.83 -2.67
CA GLN A 79 -10.66 9.28 -2.49
C GLN A 79 -9.57 10.27 -2.94
N ARG A 80 -9.79 10.97 -4.06
CA ARG A 80 -8.88 12.00 -4.59
C ARG A 80 -8.80 13.23 -3.69
N ASP A 81 -9.92 13.71 -3.16
CA ASP A 81 -9.92 14.82 -2.20
C ASP A 81 -9.18 14.43 -0.91
N ILE A 82 -9.43 13.23 -0.36
CA ILE A 82 -8.76 12.72 0.84
C ILE A 82 -7.24 12.58 0.61
N GLY A 83 -6.84 11.98 -0.52
CA GLY A 83 -5.42 11.78 -0.86
C GLY A 83 -4.66 13.07 -1.19
N ASN A 84 -5.36 14.15 -1.51
CA ASN A 84 -4.81 15.49 -1.74
C ASN A 84 -4.89 16.42 -0.51
N ALA A 85 -5.64 16.04 0.53
CA ALA A 85 -5.76 16.83 1.75
C ALA A 85 -4.43 16.83 2.55
N ALA A 86 -4.10 17.97 3.14
CA ALA A 86 -2.98 18.09 4.07
C ALA A 86 -3.31 17.40 5.41
N SER A 87 -4.58 17.44 5.83
CA SER A 87 -5.08 16.70 6.98
C SER A 87 -6.59 16.44 6.87
N VAL A 88 -7.06 15.46 7.62
CA VAL A 88 -8.48 15.11 7.78
C VAL A 88 -8.84 15.36 9.24
N ARG A 89 -9.89 16.15 9.48
CA ARG A 89 -10.37 16.42 10.84
C ARG A 89 -10.93 15.14 11.47
N GLU A 90 -10.85 15.05 12.79
CA GLU A 90 -11.39 13.91 13.55
C GLU A 90 -12.89 13.74 13.28
N ASN A 91 -13.28 12.56 12.79
CA ASN A 91 -14.65 12.27 12.35
C ASN A 91 -15.46 11.46 13.39
N ASP A 92 -14.93 11.32 14.60
CA ASP A 92 -15.51 10.50 15.66
C ASP A 92 -16.59 11.26 16.45
N GLY A 93 -17.62 10.54 16.92
CA GLY A 93 -18.72 11.09 17.71
C GLY A 93 -19.49 12.23 17.00
N LEU A 94 -19.72 13.32 17.72
CA LEU A 94 -20.46 14.48 17.18
C LEU A 94 -19.74 15.14 15.98
N LYS A 95 -18.40 15.08 15.92
CA LYS A 95 -17.61 15.81 14.92
C LYS A 95 -17.90 15.34 13.50
N GLY A 96 -18.03 14.03 13.28
CA GLY A 96 -18.44 13.45 11.99
C GLY A 96 -19.95 13.28 11.81
N SER A 97 -20.77 13.77 12.75
CA SER A 97 -22.22 13.66 12.69
C SER A 97 -22.89 14.83 11.97
N ILE A 98 -24.13 14.61 11.53
CA ILE A 98 -25.04 15.66 11.06
C ILE A 98 -26.48 15.36 11.53
N ASN A 99 -27.18 16.40 11.99
CA ASN A 99 -28.57 16.32 12.42
C ASN A 99 -29.50 16.60 11.25
N ILE A 100 -30.46 15.70 11.01
CA ILE A 100 -31.43 15.82 9.92
C ILE A 100 -32.87 15.85 10.44
N ALA A 101 -33.73 16.66 9.83
CA ALA A 101 -35.15 16.79 10.21
C ALA A 101 -36.06 15.89 9.35
N VAL A 102 -36.55 14.80 9.93
CA VAL A 102 -37.46 13.83 9.30
C VAL A 102 -38.87 13.89 9.95
N PRO A 103 -39.93 13.37 9.29
CA PRO A 103 -41.25 13.28 9.92
C PRO A 103 -41.23 12.42 11.19
N GLY A 104 -42.01 12.83 12.20
CA GLY A 104 -42.23 12.04 13.41
C GLY A 104 -43.03 10.76 13.15
N GLY A 105 -42.84 9.76 14.02
CA GLY A 105 -43.61 8.52 13.97
C GLY A 105 -45.06 8.69 14.46
N PRO A 106 -45.92 7.65 14.27
CA PRO A 106 -47.30 7.68 14.72
C PRO A 106 -47.41 7.98 16.23
N GLY A 107 -48.20 8.99 16.59
CA GLY A 107 -48.36 9.43 17.98
C GLY A 107 -47.24 10.34 18.52
N SER A 108 -46.27 10.75 17.69
CA SER A 108 -45.26 11.75 18.06
C SER A 108 -45.88 13.07 18.49
N SER A 109 -45.39 13.66 19.59
CA SER A 109 -45.70 15.03 20.01
C SER A 109 -45.11 16.12 19.10
N SER A 110 -44.27 15.74 18.13
CA SER A 110 -43.65 16.66 17.16
C SER A 110 -43.83 16.19 15.71
N ALA A 111 -44.21 17.10 14.82
CA ALA A 111 -44.37 16.84 13.39
C ALA A 111 -43.03 16.53 12.68
N LEU A 112 -41.95 17.20 13.09
CA LEU A 112 -40.58 16.93 12.65
C LEU A 112 -39.72 16.50 13.83
N VAL A 113 -38.77 15.59 13.58
CA VAL A 113 -37.83 15.07 14.57
C VAL A 113 -36.42 15.20 14.05
N ALA A 114 -35.52 15.72 14.88
CA ALA A 114 -34.10 15.81 14.56
C ALA A 114 -33.39 14.49 14.90
N VAL A 115 -32.79 13.84 13.89
CA VAL A 115 -32.06 12.58 14.03
C VAL A 115 -30.59 12.80 13.71
N ALA A 116 -29.70 12.44 14.64
CA ALA A 116 -28.25 12.51 14.46
C ALA A 116 -27.73 11.32 13.65
N LEU A 117 -27.17 11.57 12.47
CA LEU A 117 -26.51 10.57 11.64
C LEU A 117 -25.00 10.64 11.83
N GLY A 118 -24.41 9.63 12.48
CA GLY A 118 -22.95 9.51 12.64
C GLY A 118 -22.22 9.19 11.33
N SER A 119 -20.95 9.60 11.23
CA SER A 119 -20.08 9.38 10.07
C SER A 119 -20.62 9.92 8.73
N CYS A 120 -21.54 10.87 8.75
CA CYS A 120 -22.23 11.42 7.56
C CYS A 120 -21.73 12.80 7.11
N LYS A 121 -20.78 13.36 7.87
CA LYS A 121 -19.92 14.48 7.49
C LYS A 121 -18.49 13.97 7.32
N LEU A 122 -17.68 14.67 6.54
CA LEU A 122 -16.22 14.51 6.46
C LEU A 122 -15.60 15.88 6.15
N ASP A 123 -14.58 16.24 6.91
CA ASP A 123 -13.93 17.55 6.85
C ASP A 123 -12.44 17.42 6.51
N LEU A 124 -12.05 17.99 5.37
CA LEU A 124 -10.72 17.89 4.78
C LEU A 124 -10.04 19.27 4.77
N LEU A 125 -8.86 19.39 5.36
CA LEU A 125 -8.03 20.59 5.28
C LEU A 125 -7.12 20.46 4.05
N MET A 126 -7.36 21.27 3.03
CA MET A 126 -6.53 21.29 1.83
C MET A 126 -5.21 22.02 2.10
N PRO A 127 -4.10 21.64 1.44
CA PRO A 127 -2.90 22.46 1.46
C PRO A 127 -3.21 23.83 0.84
N ALA A 128 -2.63 24.91 1.41
CA ALA A 128 -2.77 26.24 0.83
C ALA A 128 -2.17 26.27 -0.58
N GLN A 129 -2.98 26.61 -1.57
CA GLN A 129 -2.53 26.81 -2.95
C GLN A 129 -2.14 28.29 -3.16
N GLU A 130 -0.94 28.54 -3.67
CA GLU A 130 -0.58 29.87 -4.16
C GLU A 130 -1.43 30.24 -5.38
N GLY A 131 -1.68 31.54 -5.56
CA GLY A 131 -2.85 32.03 -6.29
C GLY A 131 -2.84 31.76 -7.80
N ALA A 132 -4.06 31.64 -8.34
CA ALA A 132 -4.31 31.46 -9.78
C ALA A 132 -3.55 32.48 -10.65
N ILE A 133 -3.09 32.01 -11.81
CA ILE A 133 -2.32 32.79 -12.79
C ILE A 133 -3.08 34.08 -13.15
N GLY A 134 -2.38 35.22 -13.06
CA GLY A 134 -2.94 36.51 -13.41
C GLY A 134 -2.79 36.87 -14.89
N PRO A 135 -3.39 37.99 -15.37
CA PRO A 135 -3.33 38.40 -16.77
C PRO A 135 -1.92 38.62 -17.35
N SER A 136 -0.89 38.82 -16.52
CA SER A 136 0.52 38.88 -16.97
C SER A 136 1.17 37.50 -17.20
N GLY A 137 0.50 36.41 -16.84
CA GLY A 137 1.06 35.05 -16.84
C GLY A 137 1.83 34.67 -15.57
N ALA A 138 2.08 35.61 -14.65
CA ALA A 138 2.71 35.35 -13.36
C ALA A 138 1.73 34.80 -12.30
N TYR A 139 2.27 34.09 -11.31
CA TYR A 139 1.49 33.60 -10.16
C TYR A 139 1.16 34.72 -9.17
N ARG A 140 0.06 34.56 -8.44
CA ARG A 140 -0.49 35.57 -7.54
C ARG A 140 -0.13 35.27 -6.08
N ASN A 141 0.62 36.18 -5.45
CA ASN A 141 1.18 36.00 -4.11
C ASN A 141 0.10 36.25 -3.02
N PRO A 142 -0.32 35.23 -2.24
CA PRO A 142 -1.37 35.39 -1.22
C PRO A 142 -1.02 36.38 -0.10
N GLY A 143 0.27 36.66 0.11
CA GLY A 143 0.77 37.61 1.09
C GLY A 143 0.65 39.08 0.67
N GLN A 144 0.32 39.40 -0.58
CA GLN A 144 0.16 40.77 -1.08
C GLN A 144 -1.21 40.96 -1.76
N PRO A 145 -2.30 41.16 -0.99
CA PRO A 145 -3.63 41.42 -1.54
C PRO A 145 -3.74 42.82 -2.17
N ILE A 146 -4.58 42.93 -3.20
CA ILE A 146 -5.01 44.17 -3.84
C ILE A 146 -6.41 44.51 -3.33
N LEU A 147 -6.59 45.72 -2.80
CA LEU A 147 -7.86 46.19 -2.23
C LEU A 147 -8.62 47.14 -3.17
N ASP A 148 -9.95 47.14 -3.07
CA ASP A 148 -10.77 48.26 -3.56
C ASP A 148 -10.80 49.44 -2.56
N ALA A 149 -11.45 50.54 -2.95
CA ALA A 149 -11.64 51.73 -2.11
C ALA A 149 -12.55 51.50 -0.89
N SER A 150 -13.19 50.34 -0.75
CA SER A 150 -13.96 49.90 0.42
C SER A 150 -13.19 48.91 1.31
N GLY A 151 -11.95 48.56 0.95
CA GLY A 151 -11.10 47.62 1.69
C GLY A 151 -11.40 46.14 1.45
N ASN A 152 -12.19 45.79 0.43
CA ASN A 152 -12.38 44.39 0.01
C ASN A 152 -11.22 43.93 -0.88
N ILE A 153 -10.87 42.65 -0.83
CA ILE A 153 -9.90 42.08 -1.78
C ILE A 153 -10.55 41.95 -3.18
N ILE A 154 -9.95 42.63 -4.16
CA ILE A 154 -10.28 42.48 -5.60
C ILE A 154 -9.25 41.63 -6.36
N GLY A 155 -8.13 41.31 -5.74
CA GLY A 155 -7.12 40.42 -6.31
C GLY A 155 -5.91 40.24 -5.40
N TYR A 156 -4.88 39.61 -5.94
CA TYR A 156 -3.57 39.47 -5.28
C TYR A 156 -2.51 39.94 -6.27
N LYS A 157 -1.42 40.51 -5.76
CA LYS A 157 -0.34 41.03 -6.60
C LYS A 157 0.38 39.88 -7.31
N GLU A 158 0.63 40.09 -8.59
CA GLU A 158 1.37 39.16 -9.43
C GLU A 158 2.88 39.28 -9.14
N ASP A 159 3.52 38.15 -8.90
CA ASP A 159 4.93 38.06 -8.52
C ASP A 159 5.74 37.42 -9.67
N PRO A 160 6.44 38.22 -10.49
CA PRO A 160 7.15 37.71 -11.66
C PRO A 160 8.41 36.90 -11.32
N THR A 161 8.79 36.79 -10.04
CA THR A 161 9.90 35.91 -9.62
C THR A 161 9.47 34.45 -9.47
N ILE A 162 8.16 34.19 -9.45
CA ILE A 162 7.58 32.85 -9.28
C ILE A 162 7.22 32.29 -10.66
N GLN A 163 8.12 31.48 -11.24
CA GLN A 163 7.94 30.89 -12.59
C GLN A 163 7.20 29.54 -12.59
N ALA A 164 6.97 28.94 -11.42
CA ALA A 164 6.17 27.74 -11.23
C ALA A 164 5.45 27.84 -9.86
N PRO A 165 4.31 27.16 -9.65
CA PRO A 165 3.65 27.15 -8.35
C PRO A 165 4.61 26.57 -7.32
N ARG A 166 4.87 27.26 -6.20
CA ARG A 166 5.73 26.70 -5.16
C ARG A 166 4.94 25.60 -4.44
N GLY A 167 5.14 24.37 -4.86
CA GLY A 167 4.63 23.15 -4.21
C GLY A 167 5.21 22.89 -2.81
N THR A 168 5.79 23.90 -2.16
CA THR A 168 6.12 23.89 -0.74
C THR A 168 4.86 23.65 0.07
N ILE A 169 4.84 22.53 0.81
CA ILE A 169 3.82 22.26 1.82
C ILE A 169 4.00 23.30 2.93
N ALA A 170 3.27 24.42 2.82
CA ALA A 170 3.21 25.40 3.88
C ALA A 170 2.63 24.72 5.14
N THR A 171 3.43 24.65 6.21
CA THR A 171 3.04 24.00 7.46
C THR A 171 1.74 24.61 7.99
N PRO A 172 0.79 23.82 8.51
CA PRO A 172 -0.63 24.10 8.26
C PRO A 172 -1.29 25.09 9.24
N SER A 173 -0.60 26.19 9.53
CA SER A 173 -1.08 27.39 10.23
C SER A 173 -1.05 28.63 9.33
N SER A 174 -0.86 28.48 8.03
CA SER A 174 -0.71 29.60 7.10
C SER A 174 -2.04 30.24 6.70
N THR A 175 -1.96 31.53 6.39
CA THR A 175 -3.04 32.35 5.86
C THR A 175 -3.47 31.86 4.48
N GLY A 176 -4.59 31.12 4.39
CA GLY A 176 -5.18 30.71 3.11
C GLY A 176 -5.83 29.32 3.05
N VAL A 177 -5.78 28.52 4.12
CA VAL A 177 -6.32 27.15 4.15
C VAL A 177 -7.83 27.09 3.82
N THR A 178 -8.19 26.28 2.82
CA THR A 178 -9.58 25.90 2.51
C THR A 178 -9.97 24.59 3.18
N LEU A 179 -11.22 24.55 3.67
CA LEU A 179 -11.90 23.35 4.12
C LEU A 179 -12.72 22.80 2.96
N VAL A 180 -12.42 21.58 2.50
CA VAL A 180 -13.34 20.80 1.66
C VAL A 180 -14.22 19.96 2.60
N ARG A 181 -15.52 20.28 2.62
CA ARG A 181 -16.53 19.57 3.41
C ARG A 181 -17.38 18.69 2.51
N TRP A 182 -17.57 17.46 2.93
CA TRP A 182 -18.53 16.49 2.36
C TRP A 182 -19.62 16.21 3.40
N TRP A 183 -20.91 16.25 3.02
CA TRP A 183 -22.01 16.00 3.95
C TRP A 183 -23.32 15.58 3.28
N VAL A 184 -24.17 14.88 4.04
CA VAL A 184 -25.55 14.57 3.65
C VAL A 184 -26.49 15.71 4.06
N GLY A 185 -27.31 16.24 3.14
CA GLY A 185 -28.27 17.30 3.44
C GLY A 185 -29.50 17.29 2.54
N LEU A 186 -30.58 17.96 2.93
CA LEU A 186 -31.76 18.11 2.08
C LEU A 186 -31.43 18.88 0.79
N ARG A 187 -32.02 18.45 -0.34
CA ARG A 187 -31.91 19.13 -1.64
C ARG A 187 -32.43 20.58 -1.57
N ASP A 188 -33.48 20.82 -0.79
CA ASP A 188 -33.84 22.13 -0.28
C ASP A 188 -34.03 22.11 1.24
N PRO A 189 -33.11 22.69 2.04
CA PRO A 189 -33.23 22.74 3.49
C PRO A 189 -34.46 23.50 4.02
N PHE A 190 -35.03 24.41 3.23
CA PHE A 190 -36.16 25.25 3.63
C PHE A 190 -37.54 24.70 3.23
N ALA A 191 -37.56 23.52 2.62
CA ALA A 191 -38.77 22.75 2.37
C ALA A 191 -38.76 21.48 3.23
N PRO A 192 -39.92 20.94 3.64
CA PRO A 192 -39.98 19.66 4.33
C PRO A 192 -39.40 18.54 3.46
N TYR A 193 -38.84 17.51 4.10
CA TYR A 193 -38.44 16.27 3.44
C TYR A 193 -39.65 15.63 2.72
N ASN A 194 -39.46 15.23 1.47
CA ASN A 194 -40.49 14.55 0.68
C ASN A 194 -39.86 13.50 -0.23
N ASN A 195 -40.01 12.23 0.15
CA ASN A 195 -39.66 11.08 -0.66
C ASN A 195 -40.92 10.29 -1.05
N PRO A 196 -41.43 10.42 -2.29
CA PRO A 196 -42.64 9.74 -2.71
C PRO A 196 -42.46 8.22 -2.91
N TYR A 197 -41.23 7.71 -2.86
CA TYR A 197 -40.88 6.30 -3.10
C TYR A 197 -40.64 5.50 -1.80
N GLN A 198 -40.76 6.13 -0.62
CA GLN A 198 -40.45 5.53 0.68
C GLN A 198 -41.65 5.61 1.63
N VAL A 199 -42.16 4.44 2.04
CA VAL A 199 -43.33 4.32 2.93
C VAL A 199 -42.87 4.17 4.38
N TRP A 200 -43.35 5.05 5.26
CA TRP A 200 -43.05 5.10 6.70
C TRP A 200 -44.18 4.49 7.57
N SER A 201 -45.05 3.69 6.95
CA SER A 201 -46.30 3.20 7.54
C SER A 201 -46.09 2.05 8.55
N THR A 202 -46.96 2.01 9.56
CA THR A 202 -47.18 0.84 10.41
C THR A 202 -48.40 0.01 9.98
N ASP A 203 -49.25 0.51 9.08
CA ASP A 203 -50.47 -0.16 8.61
C ASP A 203 -50.20 -0.92 7.29
N PRO A 204 -50.42 -2.26 7.23
CA PRO A 204 -50.30 -3.05 6.00
C PRO A 204 -51.49 -2.91 5.04
N THR A 205 -52.60 -2.30 5.48
CA THR A 205 -53.85 -2.16 4.72
C THR A 205 -53.81 -0.96 3.77
N PHE A 206 -53.11 0.11 4.17
CA PHE A 206 -52.91 1.29 3.34
C PHE A 206 -51.69 1.13 2.44
N GLY A 207 -51.91 0.50 1.28
CA GLY A 207 -50.98 0.44 0.15
C GLY A 207 -50.75 1.79 -0.55
N GLY A 208 -50.41 2.84 0.21
CA GLY A 208 -50.13 4.16 -0.32
C GLY A 208 -50.01 5.27 0.72
N THR A 209 -48.88 5.99 0.64
CA THR A 209 -48.92 7.46 0.61
C THR A 209 -49.31 8.20 1.91
N LEU A 210 -48.39 8.27 2.87
CA LEU A 210 -48.24 9.48 3.70
C LEU A 210 -47.41 10.54 2.93
N GLN A 211 -47.95 10.99 1.81
CA GLN A 211 -47.55 12.27 1.19
C GLN A 211 -48.60 13.30 1.58
N ALA A 212 -48.17 14.49 1.97
CA ALA A 212 -48.91 15.67 1.51
C ALA A 212 -48.71 15.72 -0.02
N ARG A 213 -49.75 15.41 -0.81
CA ARG A 213 -49.71 15.42 -2.29
C ARG A 213 -49.64 16.85 -2.84
N GLY A 214 -48.58 17.57 -2.52
CA GLY A 214 -48.19 18.78 -3.25
C GLY A 214 -47.57 18.39 -4.59
N SER A 215 -47.90 19.13 -5.65
CA SER A 215 -47.31 18.98 -7.00
C SER A 215 -45.88 19.56 -7.10
N GLY A 216 -45.12 19.45 -6.02
CA GLY A 216 -43.75 19.96 -5.88
C GLY A 216 -42.69 18.99 -6.41
N LYS A 217 -41.43 19.42 -6.38
CA LYS A 217 -40.27 18.57 -6.70
C LYS A 217 -39.88 17.72 -5.50
N ASP A 218 -39.41 16.50 -5.73
CA ASP A 218 -38.90 15.58 -4.71
C ASP A 218 -37.77 16.24 -3.88
N ASN A 219 -37.87 16.18 -2.55
CA ASN A 219 -36.91 16.78 -1.61
C ASN A 219 -36.24 15.70 -0.75
N LEU A 220 -35.21 15.09 -1.34
CA LEU A 220 -34.45 13.96 -0.79
C LEU A 220 -33.15 14.43 -0.10
N TYR A 221 -32.53 13.54 0.68
CA TYR A 221 -31.18 13.75 1.20
C TYR A 221 -30.12 13.40 0.15
N VAL A 222 -29.28 14.37 -0.18
CA VAL A 222 -28.25 14.30 -1.23
C VAL A 222 -26.86 14.60 -0.67
N LEU A 223 -25.83 14.13 -1.38
CA LEU A 223 -24.43 14.36 -0.99
C LEU A 223 -23.96 15.70 -1.54
N TYR A 224 -23.61 16.61 -0.64
CA TYR A 224 -22.97 17.89 -0.97
C TYR A 224 -21.45 17.79 -0.82
N ARG A 225 -20.74 18.47 -1.74
CA ARG A 225 -19.32 18.83 -1.60
C ARG A 225 -19.22 20.35 -1.73
N ALA A 226 -18.55 21.01 -0.78
CA ALA A 226 -18.21 22.43 -0.88
C ALA A 226 -16.77 22.67 -0.45
N GLU A 227 -16.20 23.78 -0.92
CA GLU A 227 -14.87 24.24 -0.53
C GLU A 227 -14.94 25.69 -0.04
N VAL A 228 -14.50 25.94 1.19
CA VAL A 228 -14.73 27.19 1.92
C VAL A 228 -13.47 27.59 2.69
N ALA A 229 -13.04 28.85 2.58
CA ALA A 229 -11.96 29.38 3.42
C ALA A 229 -12.43 29.51 4.89
N LEU A 230 -11.65 29.00 5.84
CA LEU A 230 -12.01 29.04 7.28
C LEU A 230 -12.01 30.48 7.84
N SER A 231 -11.03 31.28 7.42
CA SER A 231 -10.88 32.68 7.79
C SER A 231 -10.83 33.56 6.55
N VAL A 232 -11.43 34.74 6.62
CA VAL A 232 -11.40 35.75 5.56
C VAL A 232 -10.62 36.99 6.02
N PRO A 233 -9.87 37.66 5.14
CA PRO A 233 -9.28 38.95 5.43
C PRO A 233 -10.38 40.01 5.54
N ARG A 234 -10.32 40.83 6.58
CA ARG A 234 -11.18 42.01 6.76
C ARG A 234 -10.32 43.17 7.25
N ASN A 235 -10.60 44.38 6.77
CA ASN A 235 -10.00 45.59 7.32
C ASN A 235 -10.57 45.84 8.73
N VAL A 236 -9.70 45.94 9.73
CA VAL A 236 -10.02 46.28 11.12
C VAL A 236 -9.12 47.43 11.54
N ASN A 237 -9.72 48.61 11.73
CA ASN A 237 -9.04 49.85 12.13
C ASN A 237 -7.83 50.22 11.25
N GLY A 238 -7.94 50.02 9.93
CA GLY A 238 -6.89 50.33 8.93
C GLY A 238 -5.96 49.16 8.62
N ASN A 239 -5.93 48.11 9.44
CA ASN A 239 -5.07 46.94 9.23
C ASN A 239 -5.87 45.75 8.67
N ILE A 240 -5.30 45.03 7.71
CA ILE A 240 -5.87 43.75 7.23
C ILE A 240 -5.66 42.69 8.32
N ARG A 241 -6.74 42.17 8.89
CA ARG A 241 -6.71 41.05 9.84
C ARG A 241 -7.54 39.90 9.31
N PHE A 242 -7.03 38.67 9.45
CA PHE A 242 -7.81 37.47 9.17
C PHE A 242 -8.77 37.20 10.31
N VAL A 243 -10.06 37.17 9.99
CA VAL A 243 -11.17 36.97 10.91
C VAL A 243 -11.94 35.70 10.54
N PRO A 244 -12.64 35.05 11.49
CA PRO A 244 -13.57 33.97 11.22
C PRO A 244 -14.50 34.24 10.03
N ASN A 245 -14.67 33.25 9.14
CA ASN A 245 -15.62 33.34 8.03
C ASN A 245 -17.06 33.10 8.50
N THR A 246 -17.67 34.13 9.09
CA THR A 246 -19.03 34.10 9.66
C THR A 246 -20.15 34.00 8.63
N ASP A 247 -19.85 34.11 7.33
CA ASP A 247 -20.80 33.85 6.25
C ASP A 247 -21.09 32.35 6.08
N PHE A 248 -20.24 31.47 6.62
CA PHE A 248 -20.40 30.00 6.54
C PHE A 248 -20.43 29.34 7.92
N PHE A 249 -19.58 29.77 8.85
CA PHE A 249 -19.46 29.18 10.18
C PHE A 249 -20.16 30.03 11.25
N ASP A 250 -20.49 29.42 12.39
CA ASP A 250 -20.85 30.19 13.59
C ASP A 250 -19.58 30.50 14.42
N VAL A 251 -19.71 31.37 15.41
CA VAL A 251 -18.63 31.69 16.35
C VAL A 251 -19.06 31.48 17.80
N ASP A 252 -18.10 31.04 18.64
CA ASP A 252 -18.29 30.94 20.08
C ASP A 252 -18.32 32.34 20.75
N PRO A 253 -18.71 32.45 22.03
CA PRO A 253 -18.72 33.73 22.75
C PRO A 253 -17.34 34.40 22.89
N GLN A 254 -16.26 33.71 22.51
CA GLN A 254 -14.88 34.20 22.48
C GLN A 254 -14.42 34.55 21.05
N GLY A 255 -15.32 34.49 20.06
CA GLY A 255 -15.06 34.85 18.66
C GLY A 255 -14.29 33.79 17.85
N ARG A 256 -14.29 32.52 18.26
CA ARG A 256 -13.61 31.42 17.56
C ARG A 256 -14.58 30.62 16.69
N LEU A 257 -14.09 30.05 15.60
CA LEU A 257 -14.89 29.28 14.63
C LEU A 257 -15.49 27.99 15.21
N ILE A 258 -16.81 27.88 15.17
CA ILE A 258 -17.52 26.63 15.43
C ILE A 258 -17.58 25.83 14.11
N ILE A 259 -16.56 24.99 13.89
CA ILE A 259 -16.48 24.12 12.71
C ILE A 259 -17.35 22.87 12.88
N ASP A 260 -17.41 22.31 14.09
CA ASP A 260 -17.94 20.97 14.34
C ASP A 260 -19.45 20.94 14.68
N ASP A 261 -20.23 21.99 14.33
CA ASP A 261 -21.69 22.04 14.52
C ASP A 261 -22.40 20.91 13.70
N PRO A 262 -23.17 20.00 14.34
CA PRO A 262 -23.96 19.00 13.64
C PRO A 262 -25.27 19.56 13.06
N ASP A 263 -25.75 20.71 13.52
CA ASP A 263 -26.94 21.41 13.02
C ASP A 263 -26.63 22.40 11.88
N PHE A 264 -25.38 22.54 11.43
CA PHE A 264 -24.95 23.65 10.57
C PHE A 264 -25.74 23.81 9.26
N PHE A 265 -26.33 22.71 8.76
CA PHE A 265 -27.12 22.65 7.53
C PHE A 265 -28.64 22.44 7.78
N ARG A 266 -29.08 22.45 9.04
CA ARG A 266 -30.48 22.33 9.46
C ARG A 266 -31.01 23.71 9.87
N PRO A 267 -32.04 24.27 9.23
CA PRO A 267 -32.62 25.55 9.66
C PRO A 267 -33.16 25.51 11.09
N ASN A 268 -33.23 26.68 11.71
CA ASN A 268 -34.00 26.85 12.94
C ASN A 268 -35.50 26.79 12.63
N GLY A 269 -36.30 26.34 13.59
CA GLY A 269 -37.72 26.12 13.40
C GLY A 269 -38.39 25.45 14.59
N ASP A 270 -39.72 25.50 14.61
CA ASP A 270 -40.54 24.78 15.58
C ASP A 270 -40.78 23.36 15.08
N LEU A 271 -40.21 22.38 15.79
CA LEU A 271 -40.34 20.95 15.48
C LEU A 271 -41.77 20.41 15.74
N THR A 272 -42.54 21.07 16.62
CA THR A 272 -43.92 20.67 16.92
C THR A 272 -44.86 21.03 15.78
N LEU A 273 -44.79 22.27 15.30
CA LEU A 273 -45.60 22.78 14.18
C LEU A 273 -44.99 22.48 12.79
N GLY A 274 -43.75 22.00 12.72
CA GLY A 274 -43.01 21.81 11.47
C GLY A 274 -42.62 23.12 10.76
N ALA A 275 -42.67 24.26 11.47
CA ALA A 275 -42.50 25.59 10.91
C ALA A 275 -41.01 25.99 10.84
N ILE A 276 -40.56 26.45 9.66
CA ILE A 276 -39.13 26.76 9.40
C ILE A 276 -38.89 28.28 9.42
N ILE A 277 -37.86 28.71 10.16
CA ILE A 277 -37.42 30.11 10.22
C ILE A 277 -36.46 30.37 9.05
N ASN A 278 -36.97 31.05 8.02
CA ASN A 278 -36.24 31.26 6.76
C ASN A 278 -35.36 32.53 6.72
N ASN A 279 -35.46 33.39 7.73
CA ASN A 279 -34.93 34.77 7.73
C ASN A 279 -33.89 35.10 8.82
N ASP A 280 -33.42 34.12 9.59
CA ASP A 280 -32.43 34.32 10.66
C ASP A 280 -30.95 34.21 10.19
N ALA A 281 -30.01 34.37 11.12
CA ALA A 281 -28.59 34.26 10.83
C ALA A 281 -28.17 32.86 10.32
N ARG A 282 -28.76 31.78 10.88
CA ARG A 282 -28.47 30.41 10.45
C ARG A 282 -29.00 30.15 9.04
N ALA A 283 -30.20 30.61 8.70
CA ALA A 283 -30.77 30.51 7.36
C ALA A 283 -29.94 31.25 6.30
N ARG A 284 -29.26 32.37 6.64
CA ARG A 284 -28.28 33.00 5.73
C ARG A 284 -27.08 32.09 5.48
N ARG A 285 -26.45 31.54 6.52
CA ARG A 285 -25.30 30.62 6.38
C ARG A 285 -25.67 29.37 5.59
N ILE A 286 -26.85 28.80 5.82
CA ILE A 286 -27.36 27.65 5.05
C ILE A 286 -27.54 28.01 3.56
N ARG A 287 -28.03 29.21 3.24
CA ARG A 287 -28.09 29.70 1.85
C ARG A 287 -26.70 29.87 1.23
N ASN A 288 -25.71 30.35 1.99
CA ASN A 288 -24.33 30.48 1.54
C ASN A 288 -23.69 29.11 1.26
N TRP A 289 -23.83 28.14 2.18
CA TRP A 289 -23.44 26.74 1.94
C TRP A 289 -24.15 26.15 0.71
N LYS A 290 -25.48 26.29 0.59
CA LYS A 290 -26.26 25.78 -0.56
C LYS A 290 -25.80 26.39 -1.90
N THR A 291 -25.35 27.64 -1.90
CA THR A 291 -24.85 28.35 -3.10
C THR A 291 -23.42 27.94 -3.46
N LYS A 292 -22.57 27.65 -2.46
CA LYS A 292 -21.17 27.25 -2.66
C LYS A 292 -20.98 25.74 -2.90
N ALA A 293 -21.97 24.93 -2.53
CA ALA A 293 -21.91 23.48 -2.63
C ALA A 293 -22.39 22.96 -3.99
N VAL A 294 -21.75 21.89 -4.46
CA VAL A 294 -22.19 21.13 -5.63
C VAL A 294 -22.73 19.79 -5.14
N ILE A 295 -23.95 19.43 -5.58
CA ILE A 295 -24.54 18.11 -5.32
C ILE A 295 -23.78 17.07 -6.14
N GLN A 296 -23.31 16.00 -5.51
CA GLN A 296 -22.59 14.91 -6.19
C GLN A 296 -23.52 13.75 -6.59
N THR A 297 -24.71 13.67 -6.00
CA THR A 297 -25.77 12.68 -6.28
C THR A 297 -26.98 13.35 -6.93
N GLU A 298 -26.80 13.93 -8.13
CA GLU A 298 -27.80 14.83 -8.73
C GLU A 298 -29.11 14.15 -9.18
N LEU A 299 -29.06 12.84 -9.46
CA LEU A 299 -30.20 12.04 -9.92
C LEU A 299 -31.39 12.18 -8.96
N SER A 300 -32.58 12.41 -9.52
CA SER A 300 -33.82 12.71 -8.79
C SER A 300 -34.44 11.52 -8.02
N ARG A 301 -33.67 10.45 -7.75
CA ARG A 301 -34.15 9.17 -7.20
C ARG A 301 -33.29 8.63 -6.06
N TYR A 302 -32.21 9.32 -5.70
CA TYR A 302 -31.31 8.90 -4.64
C TYR A 302 -31.61 9.69 -3.36
N ASP A 303 -31.97 8.94 -2.32
CA ASP A 303 -32.14 9.44 -0.96
C ASP A 303 -31.10 8.73 -0.09
N LEU A 304 -30.20 9.47 0.54
CA LEU A 304 -29.05 8.91 1.27
C LEU A 304 -29.37 8.40 2.68
N ILE A 305 -30.66 8.30 3.00
CA ILE A 305 -31.17 7.68 4.22
C ILE A 305 -32.16 6.56 3.90
N THR A 306 -32.22 5.56 4.76
CA THR A 306 -33.33 4.62 4.80
C THR A 306 -33.76 4.40 6.25
N PRO A 307 -35.07 4.33 6.56
CA PRO A 307 -35.50 3.78 7.84
C PRO A 307 -35.05 2.32 7.95
N VAL A 308 -34.78 1.89 9.18
CA VAL A 308 -34.55 0.48 9.54
C VAL A 308 -35.91 -0.22 9.60
N PHE A 309 -36.03 -1.35 8.91
CA PHE A 309 -37.23 -2.19 8.94
C PHE A 309 -36.98 -3.45 9.78
N ASP A 310 -37.96 -3.82 10.60
CA ASP A 310 -37.99 -5.15 11.20
C ASP A 310 -38.28 -6.21 10.12
N LYS A 311 -37.49 -7.29 10.10
CA LYS A 311 -37.60 -8.39 9.14
C LYS A 311 -38.87 -9.22 9.32
N ALA A 312 -39.42 -9.29 10.55
CA ALA A 312 -40.62 -10.08 10.84
C ALA A 312 -41.90 -9.33 10.45
N SER A 313 -42.09 -8.11 10.96
CA SER A 313 -43.29 -7.31 10.73
C SER A 313 -43.27 -6.46 9.45
N LYS A 314 -42.10 -6.28 8.82
CA LYS A 314 -41.87 -5.35 7.67
C LYS A 314 -42.19 -3.88 7.97
N ARG A 315 -42.30 -3.50 9.24
CA ARG A 315 -42.57 -2.13 9.71
C ARG A 315 -41.28 -1.36 9.94
N THR A 316 -41.34 -0.04 9.79
CA THR A 316 -40.28 0.88 10.27
C THR A 316 -40.11 0.74 11.79
N VAL A 317 -38.86 0.65 12.23
CA VAL A 317 -38.50 0.69 13.65
C VAL A 317 -38.48 2.13 14.12
N PHE A 318 -39.14 2.41 15.26
CA PHE A 318 -39.15 3.72 15.90
C PHE A 318 -38.59 3.61 17.32
N ASP A 319 -37.89 4.66 17.75
CA ASP A 319 -37.32 4.86 19.07
C ASP A 319 -38.09 5.98 19.80
N LEU A 320 -38.45 5.72 21.06
CA LEU A 320 -39.14 6.71 21.90
C LEU A 320 -38.12 7.61 22.60
N LEU A 321 -38.15 8.90 22.30
CA LEU A 321 -37.31 9.92 22.91
C LEU A 321 -38.04 10.62 24.08
N PRO A 322 -37.31 11.28 25.01
CA PRO A 322 -37.92 12.10 26.05
C PRO A 322 -38.91 13.13 25.50
N GLY A 323 -40.01 13.38 26.23
CA GLY A 323 -41.08 14.29 25.80
C GLY A 323 -42.13 13.68 24.86
N GLY A 324 -42.16 12.35 24.72
CA GLY A 324 -43.16 11.66 23.88
C GLY A 324 -42.89 11.77 22.37
N ILE A 325 -41.66 12.12 22.00
CA ILE A 325 -41.24 12.26 20.61
C ILE A 325 -40.93 10.86 20.06
N VAL A 326 -41.63 10.45 19.00
CA VAL A 326 -41.44 9.15 18.35
C VAL A 326 -40.53 9.34 17.14
N SER A 327 -39.27 8.91 17.25
CA SER A 327 -38.23 9.09 16.24
C SER A 327 -38.09 7.83 15.37
N PRO A 328 -38.04 7.91 14.04
CA PRO A 328 -37.72 6.74 13.23
C PRO A 328 -36.23 6.39 13.33
N ARG A 329 -35.90 5.10 13.45
CA ARG A 329 -34.50 4.65 13.44
C ARG A 329 -33.97 4.66 12.00
N LEU A 330 -32.95 5.47 11.73
CA LEU A 330 -32.39 5.66 10.39
C LEU A 330 -31.04 4.96 10.22
N GLN A 331 -30.81 4.42 9.03
CA GLN A 331 -29.50 4.00 8.55
C GLN A 331 -29.03 4.96 7.45
N PRO A 332 -27.87 5.62 7.61
CA PRO A 332 -27.28 6.41 6.53
C PRO A 332 -26.62 5.52 5.48
N LEU A 333 -26.85 5.85 4.22
CA LEU A 333 -26.36 5.07 3.08
C LEU A 333 -24.93 5.45 2.66
N ILE A 334 -24.45 6.65 3.00
CA ILE A 334 -23.03 7.02 2.91
C ILE A 334 -22.43 7.15 4.31
N GLN A 335 -21.22 6.61 4.51
CA GLN A 335 -20.51 6.66 5.80
C GLN A 335 -19.00 6.82 5.59
N PHE A 336 -18.40 7.79 6.28
CA PHE A 336 -16.96 8.06 6.32
C PHE A 336 -16.40 7.60 7.67
N ARG A 337 -15.73 6.45 7.70
CA ARG A 337 -15.20 5.80 8.92
C ARG A 337 -13.67 5.73 8.88
N PRO A 338 -12.96 6.15 9.95
CA PRO A 338 -11.55 5.83 10.08
C PRO A 338 -11.38 4.32 10.27
N GLU A 339 -10.53 3.68 9.46
CA GLU A 339 -10.16 2.27 9.64
C GLU A 339 -8.73 2.20 10.19
N ARG A 340 -8.48 1.27 11.12
CA ARG A 340 -7.14 0.98 11.62
C ARG A 340 -6.63 -0.25 10.88
N LEU A 341 -5.73 -0.06 9.93
CA LEU A 341 -4.90 -1.17 9.44
C LEU A 341 -3.79 -1.38 10.48
N SER A 342 -3.90 -2.41 11.33
CA SER A 342 -2.87 -2.67 12.35
C SER A 342 -1.58 -3.19 11.71
N GLU A 343 -1.69 -4.14 10.78
CA GLU A 343 -0.54 -4.80 10.17
C GLU A 343 -0.70 -4.96 8.66
N GLY A 344 0.42 -4.96 7.94
CA GLY A 344 0.49 -5.46 6.57
C GLY A 344 1.85 -6.08 6.27
N SER A 345 1.83 -7.24 5.62
CA SER A 345 3.04 -7.84 5.07
C SER A 345 3.55 -7.02 3.88
N ALA A 346 4.85 -6.74 3.89
CA ALA A 346 5.58 -6.14 2.79
C ALA A 346 5.91 -7.18 1.71
N GLU A 347 5.93 -6.73 0.45
CA GLU A 347 6.24 -7.59 -0.70
C GLU A 347 7.73 -7.50 -1.02
N GLY A 348 8.40 -8.66 -1.02
CA GLY A 348 9.83 -8.78 -1.31
C GLY A 348 10.12 -8.61 -2.79
N GLN A 349 11.03 -7.69 -3.12
CA GLN A 349 11.52 -7.46 -4.47
C GLN A 349 12.97 -7.97 -4.58
N GLN A 350 13.17 -9.00 -5.40
CA GLN A 350 14.49 -9.33 -5.92
C GLN A 350 14.92 -8.22 -6.90
N VAL A 351 16.19 -7.80 -6.81
CA VAL A 351 16.72 -6.73 -7.67
C VAL A 351 17.19 -7.33 -8.99
N VAL A 352 16.27 -7.35 -9.97
CA VAL A 352 16.56 -7.76 -11.34
C VAL A 352 17.40 -6.69 -12.03
N ARG A 353 18.70 -6.96 -12.24
CA ARG A 353 19.63 -6.09 -12.96
C ARG A 353 19.75 -6.57 -14.41
N PHE A 354 19.54 -5.68 -15.38
CA PHE A 354 19.76 -6.01 -16.79
C PHE A 354 21.23 -6.42 -17.02
N GLY A 355 21.43 -7.53 -17.73
CA GLY A 355 22.77 -8.11 -17.97
C GLY A 355 23.31 -9.05 -16.88
N ALA A 356 22.60 -9.23 -15.76
CA ALA A 356 22.99 -10.23 -14.76
C ALA A 356 22.35 -11.60 -15.07
N GLU A 357 23.17 -12.60 -15.44
CA GLU A 357 22.71 -13.99 -15.49
C GLU A 357 22.33 -14.49 -14.10
N GLN A 358 21.17 -15.14 -14.01
CA GLN A 358 20.48 -15.54 -12.79
C GLN A 358 20.65 -17.03 -12.45
N ASP A 359 21.83 -17.61 -12.67
CA ASP A 359 22.16 -18.97 -12.25
C ASP A 359 21.82 -19.15 -10.75
N ASN A 360 20.76 -19.92 -10.47
CA ASN A 360 20.16 -20.16 -9.17
C ASN A 360 19.77 -18.91 -8.34
N ALA A 361 19.61 -17.73 -8.95
CA ALA A 361 19.30 -16.48 -8.23
C ALA A 361 17.93 -16.49 -7.51
N VAL A 362 17.03 -17.43 -7.83
CA VAL A 362 15.77 -17.69 -7.12
C VAL A 362 15.99 -18.11 -5.64
N ILE A 363 17.19 -18.59 -5.29
CA ILE A 363 17.55 -18.98 -3.91
C ILE A 363 18.02 -17.76 -3.08
N ALA A 364 18.49 -16.70 -3.73
CA ALA A 364 18.86 -15.46 -3.03
C ALA A 364 17.59 -14.74 -2.52
N GLY A 365 17.58 -14.34 -1.25
CA GLY A 365 16.47 -13.59 -0.69
C GLY A 365 16.29 -12.20 -1.33
N PRO A 366 15.15 -11.51 -1.07
CA PRO A 366 14.95 -10.14 -1.52
C PRO A 366 15.97 -9.15 -0.90
N GLU A 367 16.52 -8.24 -1.71
CA GLU A 367 17.37 -7.13 -1.21
C GLU A 367 16.51 -6.08 -0.49
N VAL A 368 15.28 -5.88 -0.99
CA VAL A 368 14.34 -4.82 -0.58
C VAL A 368 12.94 -5.39 -0.44
N PHE A 369 12.24 -5.02 0.63
CA PHE A 369 10.80 -5.23 0.78
C PHE A 369 10.07 -3.89 0.68
N ARG A 370 8.96 -3.83 -0.06
CA ARG A 370 8.10 -2.65 -0.13
C ARG A 370 6.83 -2.87 0.67
N THR A 371 6.54 -1.95 1.57
CA THR A 371 5.33 -1.96 2.40
C THR A 371 4.15 -1.45 1.57
N LYS A 372 2.94 -1.99 1.77
CA LYS A 372 1.76 -1.64 0.96
C LYS A 372 1.35 -0.17 1.08
N LEU A 373 1.65 0.43 2.22
CA LEU A 373 1.55 1.86 2.50
C LEU A 373 2.92 2.39 2.96
N ALA A 374 3.18 3.67 2.68
CA ALA A 374 4.30 4.45 3.19
C ALA A 374 3.78 5.56 4.13
N GLY A 375 4.68 6.26 4.84
CA GLY A 375 4.34 7.32 5.80
C GLY A 375 4.15 6.84 7.24
N TRP A 376 4.84 5.77 7.65
CA TRP A 376 4.85 5.28 9.03
C TRP A 376 6.00 5.91 9.84
N GLN A 377 5.74 6.25 11.11
CA GLN A 377 6.67 7.02 11.96
C GLN A 377 7.01 6.35 13.31
N ASN A 378 6.17 5.43 13.79
CA ASN A 378 6.35 4.70 15.06
C ASN A 378 6.46 3.17 14.87
N SER A 379 6.48 2.67 13.63
CA SER A 379 6.19 1.26 13.38
C SER A 379 7.17 0.30 14.05
N VAL A 380 6.61 -0.66 14.76
CA VAL A 380 7.26 -1.94 14.98
C VAL A 380 7.40 -2.64 13.62
N VAL A 381 8.59 -3.14 13.29
CA VAL A 381 8.82 -3.93 12.08
C VAL A 381 9.26 -5.34 12.48
N ARG A 382 8.37 -6.32 12.27
CA ARG A 382 8.61 -7.74 12.57
C ARG A 382 9.19 -8.43 11.33
N VAL A 383 10.30 -9.13 11.48
CA VAL A 383 10.89 -9.98 10.44
C VAL A 383 10.81 -11.43 10.89
N LEU A 384 9.99 -12.18 10.15
CA LEU A 384 9.69 -13.59 10.36
C LEU A 384 10.57 -14.40 9.40
N PRO A 385 11.63 -15.07 9.89
CA PRO A 385 12.58 -15.71 9.00
C PRO A 385 12.04 -17.04 8.45
N ILE A 386 12.48 -17.41 7.26
CA ILE A 386 11.87 -18.43 6.41
C ILE A 386 11.75 -19.84 7.03
N PHE A 387 12.69 -20.24 7.90
CA PHE A 387 12.72 -21.59 8.49
C PHE A 387 11.46 -21.93 9.30
N ASN A 388 10.80 -20.91 9.84
CA ASN A 388 9.51 -20.98 10.54
C ASN A 388 8.38 -21.48 9.61
N ARG A 389 8.33 -20.97 8.37
CA ARG A 389 7.19 -21.14 7.43
C ARG A 389 7.09 -22.51 6.73
N VAL A 390 7.79 -23.52 7.25
CA VAL A 390 7.57 -24.92 6.86
C VAL A 390 6.40 -25.52 7.65
N ASN A 391 6.06 -24.96 8.82
CA ASN A 391 4.90 -25.34 9.62
C ASN A 391 3.69 -24.42 9.28
N PRO A 392 2.52 -24.94 8.87
CA PRO A 392 1.38 -24.11 8.48
C PRO A 392 0.57 -23.54 9.67
N ALA A 393 0.81 -24.01 10.89
CA ALA A 393 0.15 -23.49 12.10
C ALA A 393 1.01 -22.37 12.71
N TRP A 394 0.65 -21.11 12.45
CA TRP A 394 1.22 -19.97 13.15
C TRP A 394 0.95 -20.08 14.65
N THR A 395 2.01 -20.06 15.46
CA THR A 395 1.91 -20.01 16.92
C THR A 395 2.77 -18.87 17.46
N SER A 396 2.48 -18.37 18.66
CA SER A 396 3.33 -17.39 19.36
C SER A 396 4.54 -18.07 20.02
N ALA A 397 5.12 -19.07 19.35
CA ALA A 397 6.22 -19.90 19.84
C ALA A 397 7.45 -19.86 18.93
N ASP A 398 7.25 -19.52 17.65
CA ASP A 398 8.29 -19.56 16.63
C ASP A 398 9.12 -18.26 16.65
N PRO A 399 10.46 -18.33 16.60
CA PRO A 399 11.32 -17.16 16.83
C PRO A 399 11.37 -16.16 15.66
N TYR A 400 11.48 -14.87 15.99
CA TYR A 400 11.47 -13.76 15.04
C TYR A 400 12.33 -12.56 15.50
N ALA A 401 12.67 -11.68 14.55
CA ALA A 401 13.33 -10.41 14.82
C ALA A 401 12.33 -9.25 14.80
N ILE A 402 12.59 -8.21 15.58
CA ILE A 402 11.70 -7.06 15.76
C ILE A 402 12.51 -5.77 15.90
N LEU A 403 12.34 -4.84 14.96
CA LEU A 403 12.86 -3.48 15.07
C LEU A 403 11.83 -2.62 15.82
N ARG A 404 12.26 -2.02 16.93
CA ARG A 404 11.46 -1.11 17.76
C ARG A 404 12.37 -0.08 18.44
N ARG A 405 11.80 0.90 19.14
CA ARG A 405 12.57 1.79 20.02
C ARG A 405 12.98 1.06 21.31
N ARG A 406 14.22 1.29 21.77
CA ARG A 406 14.80 0.76 23.02
C ARG A 406 14.07 1.28 24.26
N THR A 407 13.56 2.52 24.19
CA THR A 407 12.73 3.17 25.20
C THR A 407 11.69 4.09 24.52
N PRO A 408 10.60 4.50 25.20
CA PRO A 408 9.68 5.51 24.67
C PRO A 408 10.41 6.81 24.32
N GLY A 409 10.38 7.19 23.03
CA GLY A 409 11.14 8.35 22.52
C GLY A 409 12.65 8.13 22.33
N GLY A 410 13.19 6.96 22.68
CA GLY A 410 14.59 6.59 22.50
C GLY A 410 14.92 5.96 21.13
N PRO A 411 16.17 5.50 20.95
CA PRO A 411 16.69 5.04 19.65
C PRO A 411 16.11 3.69 19.21
N TYR A 412 16.09 3.44 17.90
CA TYR A 412 15.69 2.16 17.32
C TYR A 412 16.79 1.09 17.41
N SER A 413 16.37 -0.16 17.64
CA SER A 413 17.25 -1.33 17.64
C SER A 413 16.48 -2.61 17.29
N LEU A 414 17.19 -3.57 16.71
CA LEU A 414 16.70 -4.89 16.38
C LEU A 414 16.85 -5.81 17.59
N TYR A 415 15.75 -6.42 18.02
CA TYR A 415 15.71 -7.47 19.04
C TYR A 415 15.36 -8.81 18.41
N ALA A 416 15.80 -9.90 19.01
CA ALA A 416 15.29 -11.24 18.71
C ALA A 416 14.42 -11.77 19.85
N ILE A 417 13.27 -12.32 19.49
CA ILE A 417 12.38 -13.07 20.37
C ILE A 417 12.61 -14.55 20.09
N THR A 418 13.06 -15.30 21.09
CA THR A 418 13.51 -16.70 20.96
C THR A 418 12.76 -17.72 21.82
N SER A 419 11.74 -17.29 22.57
CA SER A 419 10.98 -18.15 23.48
C SER A 419 9.47 -17.96 23.36
N ALA A 420 8.75 -19.07 23.57
CA ALA A 420 7.31 -19.14 23.41
C ALA A 420 6.55 -18.60 24.63
N GLY A 421 5.70 -17.59 24.42
CA GLY A 421 4.82 -17.07 25.46
C GLY A 421 4.08 -15.80 25.06
N ALA A 422 3.17 -15.35 25.93
CA ALA A 422 2.55 -14.02 25.82
C ALA A 422 3.52 -12.95 26.34
N ILE A 423 4.64 -12.79 25.64
CA ILE A 423 5.74 -11.89 26.00
C ILE A 423 5.51 -10.53 25.33
N ASP A 424 5.75 -9.43 26.04
CA ASP A 424 5.55 -8.08 25.49
C ASP A 424 6.61 -7.73 24.43
N ASP A 425 6.13 -7.62 23.19
CA ASP A 425 6.85 -7.26 21.97
C ASP A 425 7.53 -5.88 22.05
N LEU A 426 7.14 -5.02 22.99
CA LEU A 426 7.72 -3.70 23.23
C LEU A 426 8.85 -3.71 24.28
N VAL A 427 8.99 -4.78 25.07
CA VAL A 427 9.88 -4.81 26.26
C VAL A 427 10.92 -5.93 26.21
N ALA A 428 10.58 -7.12 25.68
CA ALA A 428 11.43 -8.31 25.80
C ALA A 428 12.37 -8.55 24.61
N GLY A 429 13.19 -9.59 24.69
CA GLY A 429 14.11 -10.01 23.63
C GLY A 429 15.55 -9.52 23.77
N THR A 430 16.44 -10.16 23.04
CA THR A 430 17.89 -9.87 23.06
C THR A 430 18.22 -8.87 21.95
N GLU A 431 18.85 -7.73 22.29
CA GLU A 431 19.27 -6.73 21.30
C GLU A 431 20.40 -7.29 20.42
N LEU A 432 20.19 -7.39 19.11
CA LEU A 432 21.18 -7.93 18.17
C LEU A 432 21.88 -6.86 17.33
N TRP A 433 21.23 -5.72 17.07
CA TRP A 433 21.77 -4.68 16.19
C TRP A 433 21.20 -3.29 16.48
N ASP A 434 22.04 -2.27 16.57
CA ASP A 434 21.63 -0.89 16.88
C ASP A 434 21.48 -0.05 15.60
N HIS A 435 20.23 0.13 15.17
CA HIS A 435 19.88 0.86 13.94
C HIS A 435 20.32 2.33 13.99
N ASP A 436 20.15 2.99 15.12
CA ASP A 436 20.48 4.41 15.23
C ASP A 436 21.98 4.63 15.47
N ALA A 437 22.71 3.63 15.98
CA ALA A 437 24.17 3.62 15.92
C ALA A 437 24.70 3.46 14.47
N PHE A 438 24.03 2.68 13.62
CA PHE A 438 24.36 2.59 12.18
C PHE A 438 24.19 3.95 11.49
N GLU A 439 23.01 4.56 11.62
CA GLU A 439 22.71 5.87 11.03
C GLU A 439 23.61 6.98 11.61
N ARG A 440 23.94 6.94 12.90
CA ARG A 440 24.92 7.85 13.51
C ARG A 440 26.31 7.68 12.90
N ALA A 441 26.77 6.47 12.63
CA ALA A 441 28.08 6.22 12.02
C ALA A 441 28.15 6.64 10.54
N LEU A 442 27.03 6.59 9.80
CA LEU A 442 26.96 7.12 8.43
C LEU A 442 26.86 8.65 8.39
N SER A 443 26.12 9.26 9.33
CA SER A 443 25.82 10.70 9.31
C SER A 443 26.85 11.57 10.02
N THR A 444 27.59 11.02 10.99
CA THR A 444 28.47 11.78 11.87
C THR A 444 29.94 11.41 11.66
N PRO A 445 30.78 12.33 11.14
CA PRO A 445 32.21 12.09 10.99
C PRO A 445 32.89 11.67 12.30
N ASN A 446 33.91 10.83 12.21
CA ASN A 446 34.73 10.35 13.32
C ASN A 446 33.97 9.55 14.42
N VAL A 447 32.79 8.98 14.11
CA VAL A 447 32.11 8.02 15.01
C VAL A 447 32.63 6.59 14.78
N SER A 448 32.64 6.15 13.52
CA SER A 448 33.30 4.91 13.07
C SER A 448 33.38 4.92 11.55
N ALA A 449 34.44 4.34 10.99
CA ALA A 449 34.56 4.09 9.55
C ALA A 449 33.58 3.02 9.04
N TYR A 450 33.09 2.14 9.93
CA TYR A 450 32.45 0.88 9.56
C TYR A 450 31.09 0.73 10.26
N ALA A 451 30.08 1.40 9.71
CA ALA A 451 28.76 1.53 10.33
C ALA A 451 28.11 0.19 10.70
N PHE A 452 28.28 -0.87 9.91
CA PHE A 452 27.68 -2.18 10.20
C PHE A 452 28.35 -2.85 11.41
N SER A 453 29.69 -2.89 11.43
CA SER A 453 30.45 -3.40 12.59
C SER A 453 30.18 -2.59 13.84
N TYR A 454 30.04 -1.26 13.72
CA TYR A 454 29.78 -0.37 14.83
C TYR A 454 28.39 -0.62 15.45
N ALA A 455 27.35 -0.70 14.62
CA ALA A 455 25.98 -1.03 15.05
C ALA A 455 25.86 -2.41 15.71
N LEU A 456 26.63 -3.38 15.22
CA LEU A 456 26.76 -4.71 15.81
C LEU A 456 27.43 -4.65 17.20
N GLN A 457 28.58 -3.98 17.31
CA GLN A 457 29.32 -3.84 18.56
C GLN A 457 28.51 -3.07 19.62
N GLN A 458 27.78 -2.03 19.24
CA GLN A 458 26.95 -1.26 20.18
C GLN A 458 25.85 -2.13 20.80
N ALA A 459 25.17 -2.98 20.01
CA ALA A 459 24.17 -3.91 20.53
C ALA A 459 24.80 -5.01 21.41
N ASP A 460 25.89 -5.63 20.96
CA ASP A 460 26.59 -6.67 21.72
C ASP A 460 27.12 -6.15 23.07
N ALA A 461 27.60 -4.91 23.13
CA ALA A 461 28.00 -4.26 24.38
C ALA A 461 26.85 -4.06 25.40
N ARG A 462 25.59 -4.30 25.01
CA ARG A 462 24.41 -4.30 25.90
C ARG A 462 23.83 -5.70 26.15
N SER A 463 24.02 -6.65 25.23
CA SER A 463 23.34 -7.96 25.27
C SER A 463 24.25 -9.18 25.37
N GLY A 464 25.55 -9.05 25.06
CA GLY A 464 26.52 -10.14 25.01
C GLY A 464 26.18 -11.24 23.99
N TRP A 465 25.34 -10.95 23.00
CA TRP A 465 24.75 -11.95 22.13
C TRP A 465 25.76 -12.64 21.22
N LEU A 466 26.89 -12.00 20.87
CA LEU A 466 27.92 -12.61 20.04
C LEU A 466 28.62 -13.78 20.76
N ALA A 467 28.70 -13.75 22.09
CA ALA A 467 29.19 -14.89 22.89
C ALA A 467 28.23 -16.09 22.87
N THR A 468 26.97 -15.89 22.45
CA THR A 468 25.94 -16.93 22.31
C THR A 468 25.35 -16.98 20.89
N LYS A 469 26.12 -16.51 19.90
CA LYS A 469 25.72 -16.26 18.50
C LYS A 469 24.93 -17.40 17.85
N ALA A 470 25.31 -18.65 18.08
CA ALA A 470 24.64 -19.84 17.52
C ALA A 470 23.14 -19.93 17.86
N THR A 471 22.71 -19.34 18.99
CA THR A 471 21.30 -19.25 19.40
C THR A 471 20.49 -18.26 18.54
N PHE A 472 21.15 -17.21 18.03
CA PHE A 472 20.50 -16.05 17.42
C PHE A 472 20.75 -15.91 15.92
N GLU A 473 21.80 -16.53 15.37
CA GLU A 473 22.21 -16.35 13.97
C GLU A 473 21.13 -16.69 12.93
N ASN A 474 20.24 -17.64 13.23
CA ASN A 474 19.11 -17.99 12.35
C ASN A 474 18.02 -16.90 12.34
N VAL A 475 17.90 -16.13 13.43
CA VAL A 475 16.95 -15.03 13.60
C VAL A 475 17.56 -13.69 13.16
N PHE A 476 18.89 -13.57 13.16
CA PHE A 476 19.63 -12.36 12.81
C PHE A 476 19.45 -11.97 11.33
N VAL A 477 18.53 -11.04 11.10
CA VAL A 477 18.30 -10.36 9.82
C VAL A 477 18.29 -8.85 10.08
N PRO A 478 19.44 -8.17 10.09
CA PRO A 478 19.51 -6.71 10.17
C PRO A 478 18.98 -6.06 8.89
N PHE A 479 18.33 -4.90 9.03
CA PHE A 479 17.77 -4.12 7.94
C PHE A 479 17.67 -2.63 8.28
N LEU A 480 17.63 -1.81 7.24
CA LEU A 480 17.32 -0.37 7.30
C LEU A 480 15.84 -0.16 6.98
N ALA A 481 15.19 0.73 7.74
CA ALA A 481 13.74 0.88 7.75
C ALA A 481 13.32 2.33 7.41
N ASP A 482 13.06 2.60 6.13
CA ASP A 482 12.60 3.90 5.65
C ASP A 482 11.06 4.00 5.66
N GLY A 483 10.56 4.70 6.68
CA GLY A 483 9.14 4.92 6.88
C GLY A 483 8.50 5.94 5.92
N ASN A 484 9.28 6.83 5.32
CA ASN A 484 8.79 7.84 4.40
C ASN A 484 8.56 7.24 3.00
N LEU A 485 9.43 6.33 2.56
CA LEU A 485 9.31 5.63 1.28
C LEU A 485 8.59 4.28 1.36
N GLY A 486 8.28 3.79 2.58
CA GLY A 486 7.64 2.48 2.76
C GLY A 486 8.55 1.33 2.33
N ARG A 487 9.82 1.39 2.75
CA ARG A 487 10.88 0.54 2.23
C ARG A 487 11.72 -0.04 3.35
N VAL A 488 11.89 -1.35 3.35
CA VAL A 488 12.85 -2.07 4.19
C VAL A 488 13.97 -2.62 3.30
N THR A 489 15.23 -2.38 3.64
CA THR A 489 16.40 -2.82 2.85
C THR A 489 17.31 -3.67 3.73
N ALA A 490 17.55 -4.93 3.35
CA ALA A 490 18.23 -5.92 4.18
C ALA A 490 19.67 -6.24 3.69
N SER A 491 20.30 -5.26 3.02
CA SER A 491 21.61 -5.40 2.37
C SER A 491 22.59 -4.30 2.77
N PHE A 492 23.86 -4.65 2.98
CA PHE A 492 24.93 -3.75 3.41
C PHE A 492 26.14 -3.88 2.48
N SER A 493 26.97 -2.83 2.36
CA SER A 493 28.22 -2.90 1.59
C SER A 493 29.30 -3.65 2.40
N SER A 494 30.14 -4.44 1.73
CA SER A 494 31.35 -5.03 2.33
C SER A 494 32.23 -3.96 3.00
N GLU A 495 32.24 -2.74 2.47
CA GLU A 495 33.01 -1.61 3.01
C GLU A 495 32.47 -1.03 4.32
N MET A 496 31.30 -1.46 4.78
CA MET A 496 30.74 -1.11 6.10
C MET A 496 31.18 -2.06 7.22
N VAL A 497 31.97 -3.09 6.89
CA VAL A 497 32.51 -4.08 7.83
C VAL A 497 34.00 -3.82 8.02
N GLY A 498 34.43 -3.72 9.28
CA GLY A 498 35.82 -3.53 9.70
C GLY A 498 35.94 -3.42 11.21
N ASN A 499 37.10 -3.00 11.73
CA ASN A 499 37.29 -2.75 13.17
C ASN A 499 36.46 -1.52 13.62
N PRO A 500 35.40 -1.67 14.45
CA PRO A 500 34.48 -0.58 14.76
C PRO A 500 35.12 0.61 15.50
N ALA A 501 36.30 0.43 16.12
CA ALA A 501 37.07 1.50 16.75
C ALA A 501 37.86 2.37 15.75
N THR A 502 38.00 1.96 14.49
CA THR A 502 38.64 2.76 13.44
C THR A 502 37.75 3.94 13.07
N LEU A 503 38.27 5.17 13.21
CA LEU A 503 37.50 6.41 12.96
C LEU A 503 37.55 6.89 11.50
N VAL A 504 38.56 6.46 10.73
CA VAL A 504 38.81 6.86 9.34
C VAL A 504 39.12 5.62 8.51
N ALA A 505 38.37 5.41 7.42
CA ALA A 505 38.57 4.28 6.51
C ALA A 505 39.93 4.36 5.77
N PRO A 506 40.55 3.23 5.38
CA PRO A 506 41.73 3.25 4.53
C PRO A 506 41.41 3.90 3.17
N LEU A 507 42.43 4.55 2.58
CA LEU A 507 42.31 5.12 1.23
C LEU A 507 41.96 4.01 0.23
N GLY A 508 40.80 4.15 -0.42
CA GLY A 508 40.25 3.16 -1.33
C GLY A 508 39.13 2.28 -0.75
N GLY A 509 38.85 2.34 0.56
CA GLY A 509 37.73 1.63 1.20
C GLY A 509 38.05 0.17 1.58
N ASN A 510 37.55 -0.27 2.75
CA ASN A 510 37.88 -1.57 3.34
C ASN A 510 37.14 -2.72 2.64
N SER A 511 37.79 -3.38 1.68
CA SER A 511 37.21 -4.54 0.97
C SER A 511 38.16 -5.73 0.99
N PRO A 512 37.67 -6.98 0.80
CA PRO A 512 38.54 -8.13 0.71
C PRO A 512 39.50 -7.99 -0.47
N THR A 513 40.80 -8.10 -0.16
CA THR A 513 41.88 -7.75 -1.08
C THR A 513 42.94 -8.85 -1.08
N ALA A 514 43.09 -9.54 -2.21
CA ALA A 514 44.06 -10.63 -2.38
C ALA A 514 45.27 -10.17 -3.20
N ALA A 515 46.50 -10.53 -2.79
CA ALA A 515 47.70 -10.23 -3.56
C ALA A 515 47.83 -11.15 -4.79
N THR A 516 48.13 -10.59 -5.96
CA THR A 516 48.39 -11.39 -7.18
C THR A 516 49.66 -12.23 -7.01
N GLY A 517 50.72 -11.63 -6.49
CA GLY A 517 52.03 -12.26 -6.28
C GLY A 517 52.89 -12.26 -7.55
N LEU A 518 54.10 -12.80 -7.44
CA LEU A 518 55.10 -12.78 -8.51
C LEU A 518 54.55 -13.31 -9.85
N GLU A 519 54.99 -12.69 -10.94
CA GLU A 519 54.50 -12.90 -12.30
C GLU A 519 55.22 -14.10 -12.95
N LEU A 520 55.09 -15.25 -12.31
CA LEU A 520 55.77 -16.48 -12.69
C LEU A 520 54.76 -17.51 -13.21
N THR A 521 55.13 -18.19 -14.30
CA THR A 521 54.46 -19.40 -14.78
C THR A 521 54.74 -20.58 -13.83
N PRO A 522 53.92 -21.64 -13.83
CA PRO A 522 54.22 -22.86 -13.07
C PRO A 522 55.59 -23.48 -13.42
N SER A 523 56.06 -23.30 -14.66
CA SER A 523 57.39 -23.72 -15.13
C SER A 523 58.56 -22.88 -14.63
N SER A 524 58.33 -21.62 -14.22
CA SER A 524 59.39 -20.70 -13.76
C SER A 524 59.38 -20.44 -12.25
N ASP A 525 58.33 -20.83 -11.54
CA ASP A 525 58.21 -20.71 -10.08
C ASP A 525 58.86 -21.90 -9.36
N ALA A 526 60.18 -21.87 -9.17
CA ALA A 526 60.92 -22.91 -8.45
C ALA A 526 60.43 -23.12 -7.00
N ALA A 527 59.82 -22.11 -6.39
CA ALA A 527 59.28 -22.19 -5.02
C ALA A 527 57.87 -22.80 -4.95
N SER A 528 57.24 -23.09 -6.09
CA SER A 528 55.99 -23.85 -6.17
C SER A 528 56.16 -25.36 -5.99
N GLN A 529 57.41 -25.84 -5.86
CA GLN A 529 57.77 -27.26 -5.79
C GLN A 529 58.31 -27.59 -4.39
N GLY A 530 57.53 -28.31 -3.57
CA GLY A 530 57.93 -28.67 -2.20
C GLY A 530 56.81 -29.32 -1.39
N ALA A 531 57.18 -29.86 -0.23
CA ALA A 531 56.28 -30.61 0.67
C ALA A 531 55.74 -29.79 1.87
N THR A 532 55.88 -28.46 1.87
CA THR A 532 55.26 -27.60 2.89
C THR A 532 53.73 -27.61 2.80
N PRO A 533 52.97 -27.36 3.89
CA PRO A 533 51.50 -27.32 3.83
C PRO A 533 50.95 -26.24 2.88
N PHE A 534 49.70 -26.41 2.39
CA PHE A 534 49.03 -25.35 1.61
C PHE A 534 48.64 -24.12 2.44
N SER A 535 48.59 -24.27 3.76
CA SER A 535 48.37 -23.19 4.74
C SER A 535 49.62 -22.35 5.02
N ASP A 536 50.76 -22.66 4.40
CA ASP A 536 52.01 -21.89 4.52
C ASP A 536 51.85 -20.49 3.87
N PRO A 537 52.16 -19.38 4.58
CA PRO A 537 52.09 -18.02 4.04
C PRO A 537 52.86 -17.80 2.72
N LEU A 538 53.85 -18.64 2.39
CA LEU A 538 54.54 -18.63 1.09
C LEU A 538 53.57 -18.76 -0.10
N PHE A 539 52.40 -19.37 0.08
CA PHE A 539 51.36 -19.57 -0.94
C PHE A 539 50.11 -18.69 -0.73
N ALA A 540 50.23 -17.59 0.02
CA ALA A 540 49.12 -16.66 0.25
C ALA A 540 48.65 -15.91 -1.02
N SER A 541 49.53 -15.73 -2.01
CA SER A 541 49.24 -15.00 -3.25
C SER A 541 48.67 -15.88 -4.37
N ILE A 542 47.82 -15.29 -5.22
CA ILE A 542 46.99 -16.00 -6.21
C ILE A 542 47.84 -16.79 -7.22
N ASN A 543 48.86 -16.15 -7.83
CA ASN A 543 49.74 -16.80 -8.80
C ASN A 543 50.49 -17.98 -8.17
N ARG A 544 51.05 -17.78 -6.97
CA ARG A 544 51.91 -18.78 -6.32
C ARG A 544 51.12 -19.98 -5.81
N LYS A 545 49.89 -19.76 -5.33
CA LYS A 545 48.93 -20.81 -5.01
C LYS A 545 48.59 -21.62 -6.27
N PHE A 546 48.23 -20.95 -7.37
CA PHE A 546 47.94 -21.61 -8.64
C PHE A 546 49.14 -22.40 -9.21
N ASN A 547 50.34 -21.82 -9.24
CA ASN A 547 51.55 -22.48 -9.72
C ASN A 547 51.81 -23.79 -8.97
N ARG A 548 51.66 -23.75 -7.64
CA ARG A 548 51.78 -24.95 -6.80
C ARG A 548 50.69 -25.97 -7.11
N LEU A 549 49.42 -25.56 -7.21
CA LEU A 549 48.32 -26.48 -7.53
C LEU A 549 48.53 -27.17 -8.88
N TRP A 550 48.95 -26.40 -9.88
CA TRP A 550 49.26 -26.89 -11.21
C TRP A 550 50.37 -27.95 -11.15
N ASN A 551 51.46 -27.68 -10.42
CA ASN A 551 52.61 -28.58 -10.33
C ASN A 551 52.37 -29.81 -9.44
N GLN A 552 51.69 -29.66 -8.30
CA GLN A 552 51.43 -30.75 -7.34
C GLN A 552 50.35 -31.73 -7.83
N PHE A 553 49.36 -31.28 -8.62
CA PHE A 553 48.24 -32.13 -9.08
C PHE A 553 48.08 -32.18 -10.61
N PRO A 554 48.98 -32.87 -11.35
CA PRO A 554 48.85 -33.05 -12.79
C PRO A 554 47.53 -33.71 -13.22
N THR A 555 46.98 -34.60 -12.38
CA THR A 555 45.69 -35.29 -12.56
C THR A 555 44.47 -34.38 -12.49
N MET A 556 44.60 -33.17 -11.94
CA MET A 556 43.53 -32.19 -11.82
C MET A 556 43.59 -31.12 -12.92
N ARG A 557 44.48 -31.22 -13.92
CA ARG A 557 44.52 -30.30 -15.06
C ARG A 557 43.49 -30.75 -16.11
N PRO A 558 42.66 -29.85 -16.68
CA PRO A 558 42.74 -28.39 -16.64
C PRO A 558 41.99 -27.71 -15.48
N ASP A 559 41.29 -28.46 -14.62
CA ASP A 559 40.47 -28.02 -13.48
C ASP A 559 41.19 -27.28 -12.32
N VAL A 560 42.40 -26.76 -12.55
CA VAL A 560 43.16 -25.94 -11.60
C VAL A 560 42.93 -24.45 -11.91
N HIS A 561 42.44 -23.69 -10.94
CA HIS A 561 42.01 -22.29 -11.13
C HIS A 561 42.88 -21.29 -10.36
N ARG A 562 43.06 -20.08 -10.90
CA ARG A 562 43.34 -18.88 -10.10
C ARG A 562 42.01 -18.40 -9.49
N PHE A 563 41.95 -18.24 -8.17
CA PHE A 563 40.69 -17.94 -7.49
C PHE A 563 40.85 -17.07 -6.24
N VAL A 564 39.72 -16.50 -5.82
CA VAL A 564 39.49 -15.85 -4.53
C VAL A 564 38.27 -16.52 -3.88
N ASP A 565 38.33 -16.80 -2.57
CA ASP A 565 37.19 -17.25 -1.79
C ASP A 565 36.78 -16.14 -0.80
N LEU A 566 35.68 -15.44 -1.09
CA LEU A 566 35.18 -14.34 -0.26
C LEU A 566 34.69 -14.76 1.11
N ARG A 567 34.55 -16.06 1.38
CA ARG A 567 34.24 -16.56 2.72
C ARG A 567 35.43 -16.37 3.66
N VAL A 568 36.65 -16.62 3.18
CA VAL A 568 37.86 -16.68 4.03
C VAL A 568 38.92 -15.64 3.69
N LEU A 569 38.75 -14.85 2.62
CA LEU A 569 39.56 -13.67 2.35
C LEU A 569 39.17 -12.56 3.35
N PRO A 570 40.07 -12.12 4.25
CA PRO A 570 39.78 -11.00 5.14
C PRO A 570 39.72 -9.67 4.39
N GLN A 571 39.14 -8.69 5.07
CA GLN A 571 39.17 -7.28 4.70
C GLN A 571 40.59 -6.71 4.67
N GLN A 572 40.77 -5.54 4.05
CA GLN A 572 42.06 -4.84 4.03
C GLN A 572 42.60 -4.49 5.42
N ASP A 573 41.72 -4.21 6.40
CA ASP A 573 42.06 -3.99 7.81
C ASP A 573 42.25 -5.30 8.62
N GLY A 574 42.26 -6.45 7.94
CA GLY A 574 42.47 -7.77 8.55
C GLY A 574 41.23 -8.37 9.23
N THR A 575 40.08 -7.69 9.22
CA THR A 575 38.86 -8.26 9.80
C THR A 575 38.27 -9.39 8.95
N ILE A 576 37.61 -10.33 9.63
CA ILE A 576 37.06 -11.54 9.01
C ILE A 576 35.83 -11.19 8.17
N SER A 577 35.66 -11.89 7.04
CA SER A 577 34.50 -11.72 6.15
C SER A 577 33.17 -12.02 6.87
N PRO A 578 32.08 -11.28 6.61
CA PRO A 578 30.76 -11.64 7.11
C PRO A 578 30.25 -13.00 6.59
N LEU A 579 30.87 -13.53 5.53
CA LEU A 579 30.60 -14.82 4.88
C LEU A 579 31.44 -15.99 5.43
N ASP A 580 32.31 -15.76 6.43
CA ASP A 580 33.21 -16.80 6.96
C ASP A 580 32.44 -17.96 7.62
N PRO A 581 32.79 -19.23 7.33
CA PRO A 581 32.01 -20.39 7.76
C PRO A 581 32.15 -20.72 9.26
N THR A 582 33.10 -20.10 9.95
CA THR A 582 33.43 -20.38 11.36
C THR A 582 33.07 -19.18 12.26
N ASN A 583 33.40 -17.97 11.80
CA ASN A 583 33.30 -16.72 12.55
C ASN A 583 32.28 -15.74 11.93
N GLY A 584 32.02 -15.84 10.63
CA GLY A 584 30.97 -15.11 9.90
C GLY A 584 29.57 -15.67 10.16
N PHE A 585 28.55 -15.13 9.50
CA PHE A 585 27.16 -15.46 9.81
C PHE A 585 26.60 -16.50 8.83
N SER A 586 26.04 -17.61 9.33
CA SER A 586 25.39 -18.67 8.52
C SER A 586 24.22 -18.18 7.65
N ARG A 587 23.73 -16.96 7.90
CA ARG A 587 22.72 -16.26 7.08
C ARG A 587 23.25 -15.29 6.04
N ALA A 588 24.50 -14.84 6.14
CA ALA A 588 25.06 -13.88 5.20
C ALA A 588 25.22 -14.53 3.82
N SER A 589 24.83 -13.79 2.78
CA SER A 589 24.91 -14.20 1.38
C SER A 589 25.22 -12.99 0.51
N ILE A 590 25.86 -13.20 -0.63
CA ILE A 590 26.18 -12.13 -1.58
C ILE A 590 24.91 -11.75 -2.35
N VAL A 591 24.62 -10.45 -2.45
CA VAL A 591 23.54 -9.94 -3.30
C VAL A 591 23.95 -10.12 -4.77
N PRO A 592 23.21 -10.88 -5.60
CA PRO A 592 23.63 -11.14 -6.98
C PRO A 592 23.77 -9.87 -7.84
N GLY A 593 24.88 -9.77 -8.59
CA GLY A 593 25.17 -8.62 -9.45
C GLY A 593 25.45 -7.31 -8.67
N SER A 594 25.85 -7.42 -7.40
CA SER A 594 26.30 -6.29 -6.57
C SER A 594 27.82 -6.13 -6.53
N GLU A 595 28.55 -7.11 -7.07
CA GLU A 595 30.00 -7.20 -6.98
C GLU A 595 30.73 -6.34 -8.04
N GLU A 596 31.84 -5.76 -7.61
CA GLU A 596 32.76 -5.01 -8.44
C GLU A 596 34.19 -5.47 -8.16
N ILE A 597 34.84 -6.05 -9.17
CA ILE A 597 36.21 -6.55 -9.05
C ILE A 597 37.16 -5.59 -9.76
N TYR A 598 38.20 -5.19 -9.04
CA TYR A 598 39.27 -4.32 -9.52
C TYR A 598 40.61 -5.05 -9.39
N GLY A 599 41.43 -5.01 -10.43
CA GLY A 599 42.75 -5.64 -10.45
C GLY A 599 43.64 -5.11 -11.57
N PRO A 600 44.92 -5.51 -11.65
CA PRO A 600 45.83 -5.06 -12.69
C PRO A 600 45.42 -5.60 -14.07
N ASP A 601 45.59 -4.77 -15.11
CA ASP A 601 45.29 -5.11 -16.50
C ASP A 601 46.25 -6.19 -17.02
N GLN A 602 45.69 -7.35 -17.38
CA GLN A 602 46.40 -8.51 -17.94
C GLN A 602 46.63 -8.39 -19.45
N LYS A 603 46.08 -7.38 -20.13
CA LYS A 603 46.16 -7.24 -21.59
C LYS A 603 47.47 -6.55 -21.98
N SER A 604 48.27 -7.22 -22.80
CA SER A 604 49.56 -6.72 -23.27
C SER A 604 49.42 -5.39 -24.00
N GLY A 605 50.07 -4.34 -23.51
CA GLY A 605 50.05 -3.01 -24.12
C GLY A 605 50.34 -1.88 -23.12
N PRO A 606 50.16 -0.59 -23.50
CA PRO A 606 50.48 0.57 -22.66
C PRO A 606 49.67 0.73 -21.37
N ASN A 607 48.71 -0.17 -21.13
CA ASN A 607 47.90 -0.22 -19.91
C ASN A 607 48.20 -1.42 -19.01
N TYR A 608 49.08 -2.34 -19.42
CA TYR A 608 49.44 -3.53 -18.64
C TYR A 608 49.80 -3.16 -17.20
N GLY A 609 49.28 -3.90 -16.24
CA GLY A 609 49.45 -3.62 -14.81
C GLY A 609 48.63 -2.44 -14.27
N LYS A 610 47.95 -1.60 -15.06
CA LYS A 610 47.11 -0.52 -14.50
C LYS A 610 45.87 -1.09 -13.81
N PRO A 611 45.37 -0.49 -12.71
CA PRO A 611 44.13 -0.92 -12.09
C PRO A 611 42.94 -0.73 -13.05
N VAL A 612 42.25 -1.82 -13.37
CA VAL A 612 41.07 -1.86 -14.23
C VAL A 612 39.95 -2.65 -13.56
N ARG A 613 38.70 -2.30 -13.87
CA ARG A 613 37.53 -3.08 -13.47
C ARG A 613 37.46 -4.35 -14.35
N TYR A 614 37.44 -5.52 -13.72
CA TYR A 614 37.26 -6.78 -14.42
C TYR A 614 35.79 -6.97 -14.82
N THR A 615 35.54 -7.72 -15.88
CA THR A 615 34.20 -7.96 -16.44
C THR A 615 33.69 -9.34 -16.02
N ARG A 616 32.42 -9.44 -15.57
CA ARG A 616 31.82 -10.75 -15.28
C ARG A 616 31.60 -11.50 -16.59
N THR A 617 32.02 -12.75 -16.65
CA THR A 617 31.86 -13.65 -17.80
C THR A 617 31.05 -14.87 -17.41
N THR A 618 30.47 -15.50 -18.44
CA THR A 618 29.58 -16.66 -18.35
C THR A 618 30.29 -17.93 -18.86
N ASN A 619 31.43 -17.74 -19.54
CA ASN A 619 32.36 -18.79 -19.95
C ASN A 619 32.82 -19.62 -18.75
N ALA A 620 32.95 -20.94 -18.95
CA ALA A 620 33.41 -21.86 -17.91
C ALA A 620 34.82 -21.52 -17.37
N ASN A 621 35.67 -20.94 -18.23
CA ASN A 621 37.00 -20.42 -17.91
C ASN A 621 37.07 -18.93 -18.29
N PRO A 622 37.30 -18.01 -17.34
CA PRO A 622 37.45 -16.58 -17.63
C PRO A 622 38.73 -16.25 -18.39
N GLY A 623 38.65 -15.27 -19.32
CA GLY A 623 39.79 -14.71 -20.02
C GLY A 623 40.49 -13.54 -19.29
N PRO A 624 41.46 -12.87 -19.95
CA PRO A 624 42.17 -11.71 -19.39
C PRO A 624 41.24 -10.54 -19.00
N ASN A 625 41.31 -10.14 -17.73
CA ASN A 625 40.41 -9.18 -17.05
C ASN A 625 38.95 -9.63 -16.95
N GLU A 626 38.68 -10.94 -17.03
CA GLU A 626 37.36 -11.52 -16.77
C GLU A 626 37.32 -12.27 -15.42
N TYR A 627 36.12 -12.44 -14.88
CA TYR A 627 35.88 -13.28 -13.70
C TYR A 627 34.51 -13.99 -13.76
N ARG A 628 34.38 -15.09 -13.03
CA ARG A 628 33.12 -15.80 -12.78
C ARG A 628 32.92 -15.93 -11.27
N ILE A 629 31.68 -15.83 -10.78
CA ILE A 629 31.36 -15.86 -9.35
C ILE A 629 30.19 -16.81 -9.04
N ASN A 630 30.28 -17.56 -7.95
CA ASN A 630 29.19 -18.33 -7.37
C ASN A 630 28.40 -17.47 -6.35
N TYR A 631 27.10 -17.26 -6.56
CA TYR A 631 26.23 -16.62 -5.55
C TYR A 631 25.59 -17.61 -4.57
N VAL A 632 25.55 -18.89 -4.93
CA VAL A 632 24.98 -19.98 -4.13
C VAL A 632 25.96 -21.15 -4.08
N ASP A 633 25.80 -21.99 -3.06
CA ASP A 633 26.42 -23.31 -3.03
C ASP A 633 25.89 -24.16 -4.20
N GLN A 634 26.82 -24.80 -4.91
CA GLN A 634 26.59 -25.75 -5.99
C GLN A 634 26.56 -27.17 -5.43
N VAL A 635 26.14 -28.14 -6.25
CA VAL A 635 26.18 -29.55 -5.87
C VAL A 635 27.65 -30.00 -5.76
N GLU A 636 28.08 -30.34 -4.54
CA GLU A 636 29.40 -30.89 -4.27
C GLU A 636 29.54 -32.32 -4.86
N PRO A 637 30.67 -32.67 -5.49
CA PRO A 637 30.90 -34.02 -5.97
C PRO A 637 31.19 -34.98 -4.80
N ASN A 638 31.01 -36.28 -5.02
CA ASN A 638 31.46 -37.27 -4.05
C ASN A 638 33.00 -37.31 -4.01
N TYR A 639 33.61 -36.63 -3.04
CA TYR A 639 35.07 -36.51 -2.89
C TYR A 639 35.82 -37.84 -2.73
N ALA A 640 35.14 -38.93 -2.37
CA ALA A 640 35.73 -40.27 -2.34
C ALA A 640 35.82 -40.96 -3.73
N ASN A 641 35.33 -40.31 -4.80
CA ASN A 641 35.40 -40.83 -6.16
C ASN A 641 36.81 -40.66 -6.78
N PRO A 642 37.52 -41.74 -7.16
CA PRO A 642 38.83 -41.64 -7.81
C PRO A 642 38.82 -40.85 -9.13
N GLY A 643 37.66 -40.74 -9.79
CA GLY A 643 37.49 -39.97 -11.03
C GLY A 643 37.65 -38.45 -10.88
N LEU A 644 37.81 -37.91 -9.67
CA LEU A 644 38.09 -36.49 -9.41
C LEU A 644 39.58 -36.12 -9.50
N GLY A 645 40.48 -37.11 -9.70
CA GLY A 645 41.93 -36.88 -9.78
C GLY A 645 42.62 -36.51 -8.45
N LEU A 646 41.87 -36.50 -7.35
CA LEU A 646 42.36 -36.23 -5.98
C LEU A 646 43.07 -37.46 -5.39
N PRO A 647 44.27 -37.32 -4.81
CA PRO A 647 44.91 -38.41 -4.06
C PRO A 647 44.11 -38.76 -2.78
N PRO A 648 43.95 -40.05 -2.42
CA PRO A 648 43.23 -40.45 -1.20
C PRO A 648 43.78 -39.85 0.09
N THR A 649 45.08 -39.49 0.12
CA THR A 649 45.74 -38.82 1.25
C THR A 649 45.25 -37.41 1.49
N GLU A 650 44.79 -36.68 0.47
CA GLU A 650 44.27 -35.31 0.59
C GLU A 650 42.79 -35.32 1.03
N VAL A 651 42.06 -36.39 0.67
CA VAL A 651 40.66 -36.62 1.06
C VAL A 651 40.56 -37.18 2.50
N ALA A 652 41.64 -37.75 3.04
CA ALA A 652 41.67 -38.28 4.40
C ALA A 652 41.37 -37.20 5.44
N GLY A 653 40.41 -37.47 6.33
CA GLY A 653 39.99 -36.55 7.40
C GLY A 653 39.07 -35.40 6.95
N PHE A 654 38.80 -35.24 5.65
CA PHE A 654 37.90 -34.19 5.16
C PHE A 654 36.45 -34.39 5.65
N ASN A 655 35.81 -33.32 6.10
CA ASN A 655 34.41 -33.26 6.49
C ASN A 655 33.72 -32.11 5.75
N PRO A 656 32.79 -32.35 4.81
CA PRO A 656 32.16 -31.27 4.03
C PRO A 656 31.30 -30.30 4.85
N ALA A 657 30.91 -30.69 6.08
CA ALA A 657 30.11 -29.86 6.98
C ALA A 657 30.94 -28.91 7.87
N VAL A 658 32.28 -29.01 7.89
CA VAL A 658 33.16 -28.20 8.75
C VAL A 658 34.33 -27.68 7.92
N TYR A 659 34.49 -26.35 7.87
CA TYR A 659 35.65 -25.75 7.20
C TYR A 659 36.92 -25.93 8.03
N ASP A 660 37.86 -26.70 7.48
CA ASP A 660 39.22 -26.86 7.95
C ASP A 660 40.19 -26.10 7.02
N PRO A 661 40.96 -25.10 7.50
CA PRO A 661 41.94 -24.37 6.69
C PRO A 661 43.23 -25.16 6.43
N THR A 662 43.42 -26.32 7.05
CA THR A 662 44.62 -27.17 6.91
C THR A 662 44.42 -28.34 5.94
N ASN A 663 43.23 -28.93 5.87
CA ASN A 663 42.88 -29.94 4.87
C ASN A 663 42.78 -29.33 3.45
N PHE A 664 43.44 -29.97 2.48
CA PHE A 664 43.49 -29.51 1.09
C PHE A 664 42.11 -29.41 0.42
N VAL A 665 41.27 -30.44 0.59
CA VAL A 665 39.95 -30.48 -0.05
C VAL A 665 39.08 -29.35 0.48
N SER A 666 39.07 -29.11 1.80
CA SER A 666 38.35 -28.00 2.44
C SER A 666 38.89 -26.61 2.03
N ALA A 667 40.20 -26.40 2.09
CA ALA A 667 40.82 -25.07 1.91
C ALA A 667 40.98 -24.66 0.43
N VAL A 668 40.92 -25.60 -0.53
CA VAL A 668 41.24 -25.34 -1.94
C VAL A 668 40.19 -25.86 -2.92
N TYR A 669 39.69 -27.09 -2.74
CA TYR A 669 38.86 -27.73 -3.76
C TYR A 669 37.34 -27.55 -3.55
N GLN A 670 36.85 -27.72 -2.33
CA GLN A 670 35.46 -27.45 -1.93
C GLN A 670 35.00 -26.01 -2.24
N PRO A 671 35.83 -24.94 -2.07
CA PRO A 671 35.45 -23.58 -2.43
C PRO A 671 34.87 -23.43 -3.83
N ARG A 672 35.33 -24.22 -4.83
CA ARG A 672 34.79 -24.20 -6.21
C ARG A 672 33.27 -24.41 -6.28
N PHE A 673 32.69 -25.06 -5.27
CA PHE A 673 31.28 -25.38 -5.14
C PHE A 673 30.54 -24.51 -4.11
N LYS A 674 31.18 -23.47 -3.56
CA LYS A 674 30.61 -22.63 -2.50
C LYS A 674 30.26 -21.22 -2.97
N ALA A 675 29.28 -20.60 -2.31
CA ALA A 675 28.96 -19.19 -2.50
C ALA A 675 30.15 -18.30 -2.12
N GLY A 676 30.42 -17.24 -2.90
CA GLY A 676 31.57 -16.35 -2.70
C GLY A 676 32.87 -16.80 -3.35
N TYR A 677 32.89 -17.94 -4.03
CA TYR A 677 34.01 -18.33 -4.89
C TYR A 677 34.04 -17.50 -6.16
N ILE A 678 35.20 -16.92 -6.46
CA ILE A 678 35.51 -16.14 -7.66
C ILE A 678 36.63 -16.83 -8.42
N GLN A 679 36.36 -17.23 -9.66
CA GLN A 679 37.35 -17.71 -10.62
C GLN A 679 37.89 -16.54 -11.46
N LEU A 680 39.20 -16.53 -11.69
CA LEU A 680 39.92 -15.56 -12.52
C LEU A 680 40.57 -16.27 -13.72
N ASN A 681 41.22 -15.51 -14.61
CA ASN A 681 42.05 -16.06 -15.68
C ASN A 681 43.02 -17.12 -15.14
N SER A 682 42.88 -18.35 -15.65
CA SER A 682 43.58 -19.54 -15.15
C SER A 682 44.53 -20.16 -16.19
N ASP A 683 44.87 -19.42 -17.27
CA ASP A 683 45.89 -19.84 -18.22
C ASP A 683 47.26 -19.96 -17.52
N PRO A 684 47.96 -21.12 -17.59
CA PRO A 684 49.26 -21.30 -16.94
C PRO A 684 50.38 -20.42 -17.54
N ASN A 685 50.21 -19.95 -18.77
CA ASN A 685 51.18 -19.10 -19.48
C ASN A 685 50.96 -17.60 -19.20
N VAL A 686 49.76 -17.21 -18.75
CA VAL A 686 49.38 -15.82 -18.45
C VAL A 686 49.16 -15.65 -16.94
N PRO A 687 50.22 -15.40 -16.15
CA PRO A 687 50.08 -15.00 -14.75
C PRO A 687 49.34 -13.65 -14.61
N LEU A 688 48.79 -13.39 -13.43
CA LEU A 688 48.30 -12.05 -13.09
C LEU A 688 49.50 -11.10 -12.89
N PRO A 689 49.45 -9.83 -13.33
CA PRO A 689 50.55 -8.90 -13.15
C PRO A 689 50.95 -8.75 -11.67
N ALA A 690 52.26 -8.80 -11.39
CA ALA A 690 52.76 -8.78 -10.01
C ALA A 690 52.76 -7.38 -9.37
N LEU A 691 52.82 -6.34 -10.19
CA LEU A 691 52.86 -4.95 -9.78
C LEU A 691 51.79 -4.16 -10.54
N TYR A 692 51.29 -3.09 -9.92
CA TYR A 692 50.62 -2.02 -10.62
C TYR A 692 51.62 -1.16 -11.40
N ALA A 693 51.13 -0.40 -12.38
CA ALA A 693 51.97 0.47 -13.22
C ALA A 693 52.70 1.62 -12.48
N ASP A 694 52.40 1.83 -11.19
CA ASP A 694 53.11 2.75 -10.29
C ASP A 694 54.21 2.07 -9.44
N GLY A 695 54.40 0.76 -9.61
CA GLY A 695 55.35 -0.06 -8.86
C GLY A 695 54.83 -0.62 -7.53
N THR A 696 53.58 -0.36 -7.15
CA THR A 696 52.96 -0.97 -5.96
C THR A 696 52.56 -2.44 -6.21
N PRO A 697 52.43 -3.30 -5.18
CA PRO A 697 52.08 -4.71 -5.38
C PRO A 697 50.68 -4.90 -6.00
N GLY A 698 50.58 -5.73 -7.03
CA GLY A 698 49.32 -6.06 -7.71
C GLY A 698 48.35 -6.77 -6.77
N THR A 699 47.08 -6.34 -6.78
CA THR A 699 46.01 -6.92 -5.94
C THR A 699 44.72 -7.16 -6.73
N ILE A 700 43.86 -8.01 -6.19
CA ILE A 700 42.46 -8.14 -6.60
C ILE A 700 41.61 -7.62 -5.43
N LYS A 701 41.01 -6.43 -5.58
CA LYS A 701 40.01 -5.87 -4.64
C LYS A 701 38.62 -6.29 -5.10
N VAL A 702 37.78 -6.77 -4.17
CA VAL A 702 36.39 -7.13 -4.45
C VAL A 702 35.44 -6.32 -3.56
N VAL A 703 34.73 -5.35 -4.13
CA VAL A 703 33.60 -4.67 -3.47
C VAL A 703 32.35 -5.51 -3.72
N TYR A 704 31.46 -5.69 -2.74
CA TYR A 704 30.17 -6.35 -2.95
C TYR A 704 29.14 -5.92 -1.90
N LYS A 705 27.86 -6.25 -2.11
CA LYS A 705 26.85 -6.21 -1.04
C LYS A 705 26.58 -7.60 -0.47
N PHE A 706 26.37 -7.68 0.83
CA PHE A 706 25.85 -8.87 1.51
C PHE A 706 24.47 -8.61 2.12
N GLN A 707 23.66 -9.66 2.23
CA GLN A 707 22.33 -9.66 2.81
C GLN A 707 22.10 -10.90 3.68
N PHE A 708 21.18 -10.81 4.63
CA PHE A 708 20.80 -11.90 5.55
C PHE A 708 19.48 -12.57 5.17
N THR A 709 18.88 -12.16 4.06
CA THR A 709 17.61 -12.67 3.54
C THR A 709 17.82 -13.95 2.73
N LYS A 710 16.94 -14.94 2.93
CA LYS A 710 16.96 -16.24 2.25
C LYS A 710 15.64 -16.53 1.55
N ALA A 711 15.74 -17.31 0.47
CA ALA A 711 14.61 -17.95 -0.19
C ALA A 711 14.79 -19.48 -0.20
N ILE A 712 13.68 -20.22 -0.26
CA ILE A 712 13.66 -21.67 -0.45
C ILE A 712 12.77 -21.98 -1.65
N ALA A 713 13.36 -22.59 -2.67
CA ALA A 713 12.63 -23.14 -3.82
C ALA A 713 11.75 -24.30 -3.35
N ARG A 714 10.44 -24.23 -3.62
CA ARG A 714 9.53 -25.37 -3.40
C ARG A 714 9.61 -26.32 -4.60
N PRO A 715 9.95 -27.61 -4.43
CA PRO A 715 10.11 -28.55 -5.54
C PRO A 715 8.80 -28.95 -6.25
N SER A 716 7.66 -28.37 -5.86
CA SER A 716 6.30 -28.72 -6.31
C SER A 716 5.51 -27.59 -6.96
N GLN A 717 6.12 -26.42 -7.24
CA GLN A 717 5.47 -25.35 -8.02
C GLN A 717 6.35 -24.89 -9.19
N PRO A 718 5.78 -24.65 -10.38
CA PRO A 718 6.51 -24.09 -11.51
C PRO A 718 6.81 -22.60 -11.29
N SER A 719 8.00 -22.17 -11.73
CA SER A 719 8.46 -20.77 -11.86
C SER A 719 8.37 -19.87 -10.61
N GLY A 720 9.54 -19.59 -10.02
CA GLY A 720 9.85 -18.31 -9.35
C GLY A 720 9.30 -18.08 -7.92
N VAL A 721 8.16 -18.67 -7.54
CA VAL A 721 7.58 -18.45 -6.20
C VAL A 721 8.22 -19.38 -5.15
N GLY A 722 9.47 -19.07 -4.80
CA GLY A 722 10.06 -19.57 -3.56
C GLY A 722 9.34 -19.01 -2.33
N LEU A 723 9.43 -19.71 -1.20
CA LEU A 723 9.21 -19.05 0.09
C LEU A 723 10.36 -18.06 0.33
N THR A 724 10.10 -16.96 1.03
CA THR A 724 11.11 -15.99 1.49
C THR A 724 10.92 -15.71 2.98
N ASP A 725 11.90 -15.08 3.63
CA ASP A 725 11.61 -14.34 4.87
C ASP A 725 10.48 -13.32 4.62
N THR A 726 9.71 -12.99 5.66
CA THR A 726 8.59 -12.04 5.53
C THR A 726 8.72 -10.90 6.52
N VAL A 727 8.57 -9.68 6.02
CA VAL A 727 8.55 -8.45 6.82
C VAL A 727 7.10 -8.02 7.01
N ASN A 728 6.63 -7.95 8.25
CA ASN A 728 5.37 -7.32 8.63
C ASN A 728 5.67 -5.95 9.23
N VAL A 729 4.94 -4.92 8.82
CA VAL A 729 5.04 -3.58 9.41
C VAL A 729 3.76 -3.27 10.16
N GLU A 730 3.89 -2.87 11.42
CA GLU A 730 2.78 -2.40 12.24
C GLU A 730 2.52 -0.91 11.94
N TYR A 731 1.40 -0.63 11.30
CA TYR A 731 1.03 0.72 10.92
C TYR A 731 0.31 1.42 12.09
N ASP A 732 1.05 2.11 12.96
CA ASP A 732 0.48 3.03 13.97
C ASP A 732 -0.16 4.25 13.29
N SER A 733 -1.36 4.03 12.75
CA SER A 733 -1.87 4.82 11.64
C SER A 733 -3.39 4.73 11.53
N ARG A 734 -4.08 5.72 12.11
CA ARG A 734 -5.42 6.12 11.63
C ARG A 734 -5.34 6.87 10.27
N GLN A 735 -4.49 6.44 9.32
CA GLN A 735 -4.34 7.09 8.01
C GLN A 735 -5.22 6.46 6.92
N ILE A 736 -6.07 5.47 7.20
CA ILE A 736 -7.07 5.02 6.21
C ILE A 736 -8.44 5.60 6.57
N MET A 737 -9.00 6.37 5.63
CA MET A 737 -10.41 6.73 5.66
C MET A 737 -11.16 5.78 4.73
N ARG A 738 -12.05 4.96 5.29
CA ARG A 738 -12.95 4.11 4.53
C ARG A 738 -14.26 4.84 4.26
N VAL A 739 -14.67 4.76 3.00
CA VAL A 739 -15.86 5.40 2.48
C VAL A 739 -16.79 4.28 2.03
N LEU A 740 -17.92 4.14 2.72
CA LEU A 740 -19.02 3.27 2.31
C LEU A 740 -20.03 4.13 1.55
N VAL A 741 -20.42 3.74 0.33
CA VAL A 741 -21.49 4.40 -0.44
C VAL A 741 -22.49 3.36 -0.90
N THR A 742 -23.71 3.45 -0.39
CA THR A 742 -24.86 2.69 -0.87
C THR A 742 -25.77 3.59 -1.70
N ILE A 743 -26.07 3.17 -2.93
CA ILE A 743 -27.05 3.84 -3.80
C ILE A 743 -28.29 2.95 -3.91
N LYS A 744 -29.45 3.51 -3.58
CA LYS A 744 -30.77 2.88 -3.62
C LYS A 744 -31.56 3.53 -4.77
N ASN A 745 -31.79 2.81 -5.87
CA ASN A 745 -32.51 3.33 -7.04
C ASN A 745 -33.93 2.75 -7.13
N PHE A 746 -34.88 3.57 -7.58
CA PHE A 746 -36.30 3.22 -7.71
C PHE A 746 -36.71 3.22 -9.19
N PRO A 747 -37.09 2.08 -9.80
CA PRO A 747 -37.43 2.01 -11.23
C PRO A 747 -38.76 2.71 -11.54
N GLN A 748 -38.95 3.17 -12.78
CA GLN A 748 -40.23 3.74 -13.24
C GLN A 748 -41.28 2.64 -13.47
N SER A 749 -41.99 2.26 -12.41
CA SER A 749 -43.11 1.32 -12.42
C SER A 749 -44.11 1.65 -11.30
N ASN A 750 -45.33 1.09 -11.37
CA ASN A 750 -46.39 1.37 -10.39
C ASN A 750 -46.14 0.77 -8.99
N LEU A 751 -45.16 -0.14 -8.86
CA LEU A 751 -44.71 -0.75 -7.60
C LEU A 751 -43.17 -0.80 -7.59
N PRO A 752 -42.49 0.33 -7.29
CA PRO A 752 -41.05 0.46 -7.48
C PRO A 752 -40.26 -0.23 -6.36
N ASN A 753 -40.00 -1.53 -6.50
CA ASN A 753 -39.04 -2.25 -5.68
C ASN A 753 -37.64 -1.63 -5.85
N GLY A 754 -37.11 -1.03 -4.78
CA GLY A 754 -35.81 -0.36 -4.80
C GLY A 754 -34.65 -1.34 -4.91
N GLN A 755 -33.73 -1.11 -5.84
CA GLN A 755 -32.48 -1.88 -5.98
C GLN A 755 -31.33 -1.15 -5.29
N THR A 756 -30.46 -1.90 -4.61
CA THR A 756 -29.33 -1.35 -3.83
C THR A 756 -27.99 -1.83 -4.36
N VAL A 757 -27.07 -0.90 -4.60
CA VAL A 757 -25.64 -1.14 -4.83
C VAL A 757 -24.88 -0.58 -3.63
N THR A 758 -24.02 -1.36 -2.98
CA THR A 758 -23.06 -0.86 -1.98
C THR A 758 -21.65 -1.00 -2.51
N LEU A 759 -20.94 0.13 -2.59
CA LEU A 759 -19.49 0.17 -2.81
C LEU A 759 -18.76 0.53 -1.51
N SER A 760 -17.55 0.01 -1.36
CA SER A 760 -16.59 0.39 -0.33
C SER A 760 -15.31 0.83 -1.03
N GLY A 761 -14.74 1.95 -0.61
CA GLY A 761 -13.44 2.44 -1.06
C GLY A 761 -12.62 2.93 0.12
N GLU A 762 -11.29 2.85 -0.01
CA GLU A 762 -10.34 3.26 1.01
C GLU A 762 -9.42 4.34 0.44
N ALA A 763 -9.02 5.29 1.27
CA ALA A 763 -8.11 6.37 0.87
C ALA A 763 -7.03 6.59 1.94
N PRO A 764 -5.73 6.62 1.56
CA PRO A 764 -4.65 6.98 2.47
C PRO A 764 -4.65 8.48 2.75
N VAL A 765 -4.43 8.84 4.00
CA VAL A 765 -4.49 10.20 4.55
C VAL A 765 -3.09 10.65 4.93
N ARG A 766 -2.59 11.73 4.32
CA ARG A 766 -1.21 12.21 4.54
C ARG A 766 -0.96 12.84 5.92
N ASN A 767 -2.00 13.42 6.51
CA ASN A 767 -2.07 14.01 7.86
C ASN A 767 -0.77 14.65 8.41
N TYR A 768 -0.33 15.74 7.80
CA TYR A 768 0.83 16.54 8.24
C TYR A 768 0.55 17.41 9.49
N LEU A 769 -0.38 17.01 10.36
CA LEU A 769 -0.91 17.81 11.49
C LEU A 769 -1.01 17.04 12.82
N ARG A 770 -0.16 16.03 13.02
CA ARG A 770 -0.04 15.31 14.29
C ARG A 770 1.15 15.82 15.11
#